data_AF-A0A9D7KD64-F1
#
_entry.id   AF-A0A9D7KD64-F1
#
_cell.length_a   1.000
_cell.length_b   1.000
_cell.length_c   1.000
_cell.angle_alpha   90.00
_cell.angle_beta   90.00
_cell.angle_gamma   90.00
#
_symmetry.space_group_name_H-M   'P 1'
#
loop_
_entity.id
_entity.type
_entity.pdbx_description
1 polymer ?
#
loop_
_entity_poly.entity_id
_entity_poly.type
_entity_poly.pdbx_seq_one_letter_code
_entity_poly.pdbx_strand_id
1 'polypeptide(L)'
;MPGKVFFNPEYFSLEDVLIIFLAVMLTDIFLLDAFNTLGLNTSTTVSIIFELLGASIIIAGVNILEDNLPLKYLFNINDPANGIIGLINWNKTSTIIYSIFLSVILAFGFGVIVMWISRFIFSFQYEKRLKIFGIIWASLAMLALSYFLIYKGLKSTYAYENLTKTELQTYIKSVNPDSDYIISNEQTVTIKNIDGENLIFTKVIKKDTTEPLYETFFGNKKIEKAVNYAKENIGILLFIFFVFWFLLFTILYRFGYNPLKLVVFAGTFGLAMAFAGNDLVNFIGVPLAGYQSYELFSSANSISHLSLSPEIYTMSGLKFPIKTPYIYLILSGIIMILTLWFSKKSRTVTETEVNLGTQDETDEKFNSNQLSRVIVKGSVLLVEKLRHFIPQSVQQKINNQFSPLDSSNDVDAPAFDLVRASVNLTIASMLIALGTSLKLPLSTTYVSFMVAMGTSLADRAWGRESATYRIAGVFNVIVGWFITAAVAFISAGILALILVQWKLAGLIFLVFCLISFIIYTSHHHKEKENKKNASLHVLNSIDLNTDLALQKTGKKIAESLTKISAAYNLTIEGLQKENEKKITQAYNLHNELDDYYSDIKNNLFKAIKKSNLTEKQTAQLYILSNDLMQDILQSLGFIIKSAQNHVKNVHKPMTPIQSEIILSLEREVNNHFQKIIDSLENKYYEKNKEIKYNKRLIFDNIESALSHQVEGISKNEYGFKNTDMILSILLETKDLVAVSSRFEKLLYRLMKGESPLGNK
;
A
#
# COMPACT_ATOMS: atom_id res chain seq x y z
N MET A 1 -4.37 -27.96 -3.59
CA MET A 1 -5.12 -27.07 -4.50
C MET A 1 -5.97 -26.11 -3.69
N PRO A 2 -6.21 -24.89 -4.19
CA PRO A 2 -7.03 -23.88 -3.52
C PRO A 2 -8.47 -24.36 -3.24
N GLY A 3 -9.10 -25.14 -4.14
CA GLY A 3 -10.49 -25.61 -3.99
C GLY A 3 -10.75 -26.46 -2.73
N LYS A 4 -9.88 -27.44 -2.41
CA LYS A 4 -10.01 -28.32 -1.23
C LYS A 4 -9.96 -27.58 0.13
N VAL A 5 -9.51 -26.32 0.12
CA VAL A 5 -9.21 -25.56 1.32
C VAL A 5 -10.42 -24.76 1.81
N PHE A 6 -11.24 -24.21 0.91
CA PHE A 6 -12.27 -23.23 1.24
C PHE A 6 -13.70 -23.78 1.15
N PHE A 7 -13.97 -24.63 0.17
CA PHE A 7 -15.26 -25.28 0.00
C PHE A 7 -15.08 -26.80 -0.11
N ASN A 8 -16.17 -27.54 0.06
CA ASN A 8 -16.19 -28.99 -0.07
C ASN A 8 -16.59 -29.34 -1.53
N PRO A 9 -15.62 -29.69 -2.42
CA PRO A 9 -15.85 -29.72 -3.87
C PRO A 9 -16.89 -30.74 -4.33
N GLU A 10 -17.16 -31.76 -3.53
CA GLU A 10 -18.18 -32.78 -3.80
C GLU A 10 -19.62 -32.26 -3.81
N TYR A 11 -19.86 -31.07 -3.24
CA TYR A 11 -21.17 -30.42 -3.22
C TYR A 11 -21.31 -29.32 -4.27
N PHE A 12 -20.33 -29.17 -5.16
CA PHE A 12 -20.35 -28.19 -6.24
C PHE A 12 -20.27 -28.89 -7.59
N SER A 13 -21.02 -28.39 -8.56
CA SER A 13 -20.93 -28.84 -9.95
C SER A 13 -19.65 -28.34 -10.64
N LEU A 14 -19.36 -28.83 -11.84
CA LEU A 14 -18.30 -28.27 -12.68
C LEU A 14 -18.57 -26.80 -12.98
N GLU A 15 -19.81 -26.47 -13.33
CA GLU A 15 -20.22 -25.10 -13.63
C GLU A 15 -19.96 -24.17 -12.44
N ASP A 16 -20.37 -24.58 -11.25
CA ASP A 16 -20.16 -23.82 -10.02
C ASP A 16 -18.68 -23.52 -9.78
N VAL A 17 -17.84 -24.55 -9.86
CA VAL A 17 -16.41 -24.41 -9.59
C VAL A 17 -15.72 -23.54 -10.64
N LEU A 18 -16.11 -23.66 -11.91
CA LEU A 18 -15.61 -22.79 -12.97
C LEU A 18 -16.05 -21.34 -12.78
N ILE A 19 -17.30 -21.09 -12.36
CA ILE A 19 -17.78 -19.74 -12.05
C ILE A 19 -16.99 -19.14 -10.87
N ILE A 20 -16.78 -19.90 -9.80
CA ILE A 20 -15.98 -19.46 -8.65
C ILE A 20 -14.59 -19.05 -9.11
N PHE A 21 -13.90 -19.91 -9.87
CA PHE A 21 -12.54 -19.64 -10.32
C PHE A 21 -12.46 -18.48 -11.31
N LEU A 22 -13.43 -18.33 -12.20
CA LEU A 22 -13.50 -17.22 -13.15
C LEU A 22 -13.76 -15.88 -12.43
N ALA A 23 -14.67 -15.87 -11.45
CA ALA A 23 -14.95 -14.70 -10.63
C ALA A 23 -13.69 -14.25 -9.87
N VAL A 24 -12.98 -15.19 -9.25
CA VAL A 24 -11.70 -14.93 -8.56
C VAL A 24 -10.66 -14.36 -9.53
N MET A 25 -10.43 -15.00 -10.68
CA MET A 25 -9.45 -14.51 -11.66
C MET A 25 -9.74 -13.09 -12.15
N LEU A 26 -11.01 -12.76 -12.42
CA LEU A 26 -11.40 -11.41 -12.83
C LEU A 26 -11.21 -10.41 -11.68
N THR A 27 -11.61 -10.80 -10.47
CA THR A 27 -11.50 -9.97 -9.27
C THR A 27 -10.04 -9.60 -8.98
N ASP A 28 -9.15 -10.59 -9.01
CA ASP A 28 -7.72 -10.41 -8.79
C ASP A 28 -7.15 -9.36 -9.76
N ILE A 29 -7.52 -9.40 -11.05
CA ILE A 29 -7.06 -8.42 -12.04
C ILE A 29 -7.60 -7.01 -11.72
N PHE A 30 -8.90 -6.89 -11.41
CA PHE A 30 -9.51 -5.61 -11.04
C PHE A 30 -8.84 -5.00 -9.81
N LEU A 31 -8.69 -5.78 -8.74
CA LEU A 31 -8.16 -5.29 -7.47
C LEU A 31 -6.68 -4.98 -7.57
N LEU A 32 -5.88 -5.88 -8.13
CA LEU A 32 -4.44 -5.63 -8.25
C LEU A 32 -4.18 -4.39 -9.11
N ASP A 33 -4.90 -4.16 -10.22
CA ASP A 33 -4.71 -2.93 -10.99
C ASP A 33 -5.18 -1.67 -10.24
N ALA A 34 -6.33 -1.73 -9.57
CA ALA A 34 -6.86 -0.61 -8.77
C ALA A 34 -5.89 -0.21 -7.64
N PHE A 35 -5.46 -1.18 -6.83
CA PHE A 35 -4.60 -0.92 -5.69
C PHE A 35 -3.19 -0.51 -6.10
N ASN A 36 -2.63 -1.13 -7.15
CA ASN A 36 -1.34 -0.70 -7.71
C ASN A 36 -1.40 0.74 -8.24
N THR A 37 -2.53 1.14 -8.84
CA THR A 37 -2.76 2.52 -9.31
C THR A 37 -2.85 3.51 -8.14
N LEU A 38 -3.44 3.08 -7.02
CA LEU A 38 -3.52 3.89 -5.78
C LEU A 38 -2.20 3.89 -4.98
N GLY A 39 -1.23 3.04 -5.33
CA GLY A 39 0.03 2.89 -4.60
C GLY A 39 -0.14 2.22 -3.24
N LEU A 40 -1.23 1.47 -3.04
CA LEU A 40 -1.53 0.74 -1.82
C LEU A 40 -0.88 -0.65 -1.89
N ASN A 41 -0.25 -1.09 -0.80
CA ASN A 41 0.38 -2.40 -0.71
C ASN A 41 -0.67 -3.50 -0.45
N THR A 42 -1.05 -4.21 -1.50
CA THR A 42 -1.97 -5.36 -1.39
C THR A 42 -1.23 -6.66 -1.16
N SER A 43 -1.96 -7.61 -0.57
CA SER A 43 -1.50 -8.99 -0.49
C SER A 43 -2.32 -9.86 -1.42
N THR A 44 -1.64 -10.41 -2.43
CA THR A 44 -2.19 -11.42 -3.35
C THR A 44 -2.75 -12.62 -2.59
N THR A 45 -2.07 -13.06 -1.54
CA THR A 45 -2.53 -14.17 -0.68
C THR A 45 -3.82 -13.83 0.07
N VAL A 46 -3.95 -12.63 0.62
CA VAL A 46 -5.18 -12.24 1.32
C VAL A 46 -6.32 -12.05 0.33
N SER A 47 -6.07 -11.38 -0.80
CA SER A 47 -7.05 -11.21 -1.87
C SER A 47 -7.62 -12.55 -2.32
N ILE A 48 -6.79 -13.47 -2.80
CA ILE A 48 -7.27 -14.76 -3.33
C ILE A 48 -8.05 -15.58 -2.29
N ILE A 49 -7.67 -15.51 -1.02
CA ILE A 49 -8.35 -16.22 0.07
C ILE A 49 -9.76 -15.66 0.28
N PHE A 50 -9.89 -14.34 0.34
CA PHE A 50 -11.18 -13.70 0.53
C PHE A 50 -12.03 -13.71 -0.75
N GLU A 51 -11.43 -13.68 -1.93
CA GLU A 51 -12.10 -13.84 -3.21
C GLU A 51 -12.70 -15.25 -3.34
N LEU A 52 -11.90 -16.29 -3.06
CA LEU A 52 -12.38 -17.68 -3.06
C LEU A 52 -13.49 -17.87 -2.04
N LEU A 53 -13.35 -17.32 -0.84
CA LEU A 53 -14.40 -17.38 0.18
C LEU A 53 -15.67 -16.66 -0.27
N GLY A 54 -15.55 -15.45 -0.83
CA GLY A 54 -16.68 -14.63 -1.28
C GLY A 54 -17.45 -15.29 -2.42
N ALA A 55 -16.75 -15.69 -3.47
CA ALA A 55 -17.35 -16.41 -4.59
C ALA A 55 -17.97 -17.73 -4.14
N SER A 56 -17.28 -18.53 -3.33
CA SER A 56 -17.80 -19.84 -2.88
C SER A 56 -19.03 -19.69 -1.98
N ILE A 57 -19.06 -18.69 -1.09
CA ILE A 57 -20.23 -18.43 -0.22
C ILE A 57 -21.44 -18.00 -1.05
N ILE A 58 -21.23 -17.15 -2.05
CA ILE A 58 -22.31 -16.72 -2.93
C ILE A 58 -22.87 -17.90 -3.73
N ILE A 59 -22.02 -18.70 -4.37
CA ILE A 59 -22.46 -19.85 -5.15
C ILE A 59 -23.15 -20.89 -4.27
N ALA A 60 -22.56 -21.21 -3.11
CA ALA A 60 -23.20 -22.07 -2.13
C ALA A 60 -24.57 -21.52 -1.67
N GLY A 61 -24.66 -20.20 -1.48
CA GLY A 61 -25.90 -19.52 -1.13
C GLY A 61 -26.97 -19.61 -2.22
N VAL A 62 -26.58 -19.47 -3.49
CA VAL A 62 -27.48 -19.68 -4.64
C VAL A 62 -27.99 -21.11 -4.66
N ASN A 63 -27.11 -22.11 -4.59
CA ASN A 63 -27.51 -23.52 -4.60
C ASN A 63 -28.46 -23.85 -3.43
N ILE A 64 -28.19 -23.32 -2.22
CA ILE A 64 -29.08 -23.46 -1.07
C ILE A 64 -30.46 -22.84 -1.33
N LEU A 65 -30.52 -21.67 -1.97
CA LEU A 65 -31.78 -20.99 -2.27
C LEU A 65 -32.57 -21.71 -3.37
N GLU A 66 -31.90 -22.20 -4.41
CA GLU A 66 -32.50 -22.96 -5.50
C GLU A 66 -33.07 -24.31 -5.01
N ASP A 67 -32.33 -25.01 -4.16
CA ASP A 67 -32.75 -26.29 -3.56
C ASP A 67 -33.66 -26.12 -2.31
N ASN A 68 -34.01 -24.89 -1.93
CA ASN A 68 -34.77 -24.55 -0.72
C ASN A 68 -34.20 -25.17 0.58
N LEU A 69 -32.87 -25.25 0.68
CA LEU A 69 -32.17 -25.77 1.85
C LEU A 69 -32.08 -24.71 2.98
N PRO A 70 -32.05 -25.12 4.26
CA PRO A 70 -31.84 -24.17 5.36
C PRO A 70 -30.42 -23.55 5.32
N LEU A 71 -30.30 -22.26 5.68
CA LEU A 71 -29.02 -21.53 5.75
C LEU A 71 -27.90 -22.23 6.56
N LYS A 72 -28.26 -23.10 7.51
CA LYS A 72 -27.29 -23.90 8.30
C LYS A 72 -26.44 -24.86 7.45
N TYR A 73 -26.86 -25.19 6.23
CA TYR A 73 -26.09 -25.99 5.27
C TYR A 73 -24.96 -25.18 4.60
N LEU A 74 -24.89 -23.87 4.81
CA LEU A 74 -23.81 -23.05 4.27
C LEU A 74 -22.47 -23.37 4.97
N PHE A 75 -22.47 -23.47 6.30
CA PHE A 75 -21.26 -23.65 7.09
C PHE A 75 -21.22 -25.04 7.74
N ASN A 76 -20.16 -25.79 7.44
CA ASN A 76 -19.90 -27.06 8.12
C ASN A 76 -19.30 -26.76 9.52
N ILE A 77 -20.15 -26.70 10.55
CA ILE A 77 -19.72 -26.30 11.91
C ILE A 77 -19.47 -27.50 12.84
N ASN A 78 -19.99 -28.73 12.61
CA ASN A 78 -19.75 -29.86 13.52
C ASN A 78 -19.82 -31.29 12.92
N ASP A 79 -18.99 -32.14 13.54
CA ASP A 79 -18.75 -33.60 13.52
C ASP A 79 -20.00 -34.54 13.48
N PRO A 80 -19.86 -35.86 13.21
CA PRO A 80 -20.59 -36.68 12.24
C PRO A 80 -21.88 -37.31 12.82
N ALA A 81 -22.35 -36.82 13.97
CA ALA A 81 -23.50 -37.41 14.67
C ALA A 81 -24.86 -36.79 14.27
N ASN A 82 -24.90 -35.58 13.69
CA ASN A 82 -26.13 -34.80 13.54
C ASN A 82 -26.44 -34.25 12.12
N GLY A 83 -25.88 -34.84 11.06
CA GLY A 83 -26.49 -34.80 9.72
C GLY A 83 -26.52 -33.47 8.94
N ILE A 84 -25.75 -32.44 9.33
CA ILE A 84 -25.59 -31.21 8.51
C ILE A 84 -24.21 -31.25 7.87
N ILE A 85 -24.16 -31.55 6.57
CA ILE A 85 -22.93 -31.44 5.79
C ILE A 85 -22.93 -30.08 5.11
N GLY A 86 -22.00 -29.20 5.50
CA GLY A 86 -21.94 -27.83 4.98
C GLY A 86 -21.11 -27.68 3.71
N LEU A 87 -21.48 -26.74 2.83
CA LEU A 87 -20.78 -26.44 1.57
C LEU A 87 -19.40 -25.78 1.80
N ILE A 88 -19.27 -24.93 2.82
CA ILE A 88 -18.02 -24.22 3.16
C ILE A 88 -17.24 -24.96 4.25
N ASN A 89 -15.92 -25.12 4.04
CA ASN A 89 -15.01 -25.73 5.01
C ASN A 89 -14.55 -24.70 6.06
N TRP A 90 -15.43 -24.40 7.01
CA TRP A 90 -15.20 -23.31 7.97
C TRP A 90 -13.99 -23.55 8.88
N ASN A 91 -13.76 -24.77 9.35
CA ASN A 91 -12.63 -25.08 10.25
C ASN A 91 -11.27 -24.79 9.59
N LYS A 92 -11.08 -25.19 8.33
CA LYS A 92 -9.84 -24.88 7.60
C LYS A 92 -9.76 -23.41 7.23
N THR A 93 -10.87 -22.84 6.75
CA THR A 93 -10.92 -21.44 6.31
C THR A 93 -10.61 -20.48 7.45
N SER A 94 -11.28 -20.64 8.60
CA SER A 94 -11.05 -19.81 9.78
C SER A 94 -9.62 -19.94 10.31
N THR A 95 -9.04 -21.16 10.33
CA THR A 95 -7.64 -21.38 10.71
C THR A 95 -6.68 -20.57 9.83
N ILE A 96 -6.93 -20.52 8.52
CA ILE A 96 -6.13 -19.75 7.57
C ILE A 96 -6.27 -18.25 7.84
N ILE A 97 -7.50 -17.76 8.00
CA ILE A 97 -7.78 -16.35 8.30
C ILE A 97 -7.07 -15.93 9.60
N TYR A 98 -7.18 -16.73 10.67
CA TYR A 98 -6.49 -16.48 11.93
C TYR A 98 -4.97 -16.49 11.77
N SER A 99 -4.43 -17.37 10.93
CA SER A 99 -2.98 -17.46 10.69
C SER A 99 -2.42 -16.22 10.00
N ILE A 100 -3.18 -15.62 9.07
CA ILE A 100 -2.81 -14.36 8.42
C ILE A 100 -2.69 -13.24 9.47
N PHE A 101 -3.70 -13.07 10.31
CA PHE A 101 -3.68 -12.02 11.34
C PHE A 101 -2.64 -12.27 12.43
N LEU A 102 -2.47 -13.53 12.85
CA LEU A 102 -1.45 -13.90 13.82
C LEU A 102 -0.03 -13.61 13.28
N SER A 103 0.20 -13.84 11.98
CA SER A 103 1.50 -13.58 11.36
C SER A 103 1.92 -12.12 11.40
N VAL A 104 0.98 -11.17 11.30
CA VAL A 104 1.22 -9.72 11.42
C VAL A 104 1.82 -9.39 12.78
N ILE A 105 1.20 -9.92 13.85
CA ILE A 105 1.63 -9.68 15.24
C ILE A 105 2.98 -10.32 15.50
N LEU A 106 3.16 -11.58 15.08
CA LEU A 106 4.41 -12.31 15.27
C LEU A 106 5.56 -11.64 14.49
N ALA A 107 5.33 -11.26 13.23
CA ALA A 107 6.32 -10.59 12.39
C ALA A 107 6.80 -9.27 13.01
N PHE A 108 5.87 -8.44 13.47
CA PHE A 108 6.20 -7.21 14.17
C PHE A 108 7.01 -7.48 15.45
N GLY A 109 6.56 -8.43 16.28
CA GLY A 109 7.22 -8.79 17.53
C GLY A 109 8.64 -9.32 17.35
N PHE A 110 8.83 -10.28 16.42
CA PHE A 110 10.17 -10.79 16.09
C PHE A 110 11.08 -9.70 15.51
N GLY A 111 10.54 -8.83 14.64
CA GLY A 111 11.26 -7.66 14.14
C GLY A 111 11.78 -6.78 15.27
N VAL A 112 10.91 -6.40 16.23
CA VAL A 112 11.30 -5.58 17.38
C VAL A 112 12.38 -6.28 18.22
N ILE A 113 12.14 -7.53 18.62
CA ILE A 113 13.01 -8.27 19.55
C ILE A 113 14.40 -8.47 18.94
N VAL A 114 14.46 -9.03 17.73
CA VAL A 114 15.72 -9.39 17.10
C VAL A 114 16.49 -8.14 16.70
N MET A 115 15.82 -7.07 16.25
CA MET A 115 16.51 -5.81 15.96
C MET A 115 17.08 -5.18 17.22
N TRP A 116 16.33 -5.16 18.33
CA TRP A 116 16.82 -4.63 19.60
C TRP A 116 18.06 -5.38 20.09
N ILE A 117 18.04 -6.73 20.01
CA ILE A 117 19.22 -7.57 20.31
C ILE A 117 20.38 -7.24 19.36
N SER A 118 20.10 -7.11 18.06
CA SER A 118 21.11 -6.80 17.05
C SER A 118 21.75 -5.43 17.31
N ARG A 119 20.97 -4.41 17.69
CA ARG A 119 21.49 -3.10 18.09
C ARG A 119 22.30 -3.15 19.35
N PHE A 120 21.90 -3.96 20.33
CA PHE A 120 22.69 -4.18 21.53
C PHE A 120 24.08 -4.78 21.22
N ILE A 121 24.15 -5.65 20.20
CA ILE A 121 25.40 -6.28 19.76
C ILE A 121 26.23 -5.33 18.89
N PHE A 122 25.66 -4.71 17.85
CA PHE A 122 26.41 -3.98 16.82
C PHE A 122 26.51 -2.47 17.04
N SER A 123 25.54 -1.84 17.73
CA SER A 123 25.34 -0.38 17.75
C SER A 123 25.06 0.19 16.35
N PHE A 124 24.93 1.50 16.23
CA PHE A 124 24.95 2.20 14.95
C PHE A 124 26.37 2.30 14.37
N GLN A 125 27.41 2.36 15.22
CA GLN A 125 28.82 2.30 14.81
C GLN A 125 29.31 0.85 14.59
N TYR A 126 28.62 0.11 13.72
CA TYR A 126 28.79 -1.35 13.61
C TYR A 126 30.15 -1.78 13.05
N GLU A 127 30.88 -0.92 12.34
CA GLU A 127 32.17 -1.26 11.69
C GLU A 127 33.21 -1.83 12.66
N LYS A 128 33.29 -1.28 13.88
CA LYS A 128 34.24 -1.75 14.90
C LYS A 128 33.89 -3.13 15.44
N ARG A 129 32.59 -3.44 15.53
CA ARG A 129 32.06 -4.70 16.09
C ARG A 129 31.87 -5.78 15.04
N LEU A 130 31.88 -5.41 13.76
CA LEU A 130 31.78 -6.32 12.61
C LEU A 130 32.85 -7.43 12.66
N LYS A 131 34.07 -7.10 13.08
CA LYS A 131 35.20 -8.04 13.20
C LYS A 131 34.92 -9.25 14.09
N ILE A 132 34.17 -9.04 15.17
CA ILE A 132 33.97 -10.05 16.22
C ILE A 132 32.58 -10.69 16.06
N PHE A 133 31.55 -9.86 15.98
CA PHE A 133 30.17 -10.33 15.99
C PHE A 133 29.58 -10.55 14.61
N GLY A 134 30.16 -9.94 13.55
CA GLY A 134 29.65 -10.03 12.19
C GLY A 134 29.66 -11.45 11.63
N ILE A 135 30.74 -12.21 11.89
CA ILE A 135 30.87 -13.61 11.46
C ILE A 135 29.84 -14.49 12.18
N ILE A 136 29.72 -14.36 13.50
CA ILE A 136 28.76 -15.15 14.31
C ILE A 136 27.33 -14.87 13.85
N TRP A 137 26.98 -13.59 13.71
CA TRP A 137 25.66 -13.18 13.24
C TRP A 137 25.35 -13.73 11.85
N ALA A 138 26.29 -13.59 10.92
CA ALA A 138 26.10 -14.10 9.56
C ALA A 138 25.95 -15.62 9.52
N SER A 139 26.67 -16.34 10.38
CA SER A 139 26.56 -17.79 10.50
C SER A 139 25.21 -18.23 11.04
N LEU A 140 24.67 -17.52 12.06
CA LEU A 140 23.33 -17.78 12.59
C LEU A 140 22.24 -17.44 11.57
N ALA A 141 22.36 -16.32 10.87
CA ALA A 141 21.42 -15.93 9.82
C ALA A 141 21.40 -16.94 8.67
N MET A 142 22.57 -17.38 8.20
CA MET A 142 22.67 -18.39 7.14
C MET A 142 22.25 -19.78 7.60
N LEU A 143 22.50 -20.14 8.87
CA LEU A 143 21.95 -21.36 9.45
C LEU A 143 20.42 -21.36 9.36
N ALA A 144 19.78 -20.27 9.79
CA ALA A 144 18.33 -20.13 9.71
C ALA A 144 17.83 -20.23 8.26
N LEU A 145 18.42 -19.46 7.33
CA LEU A 145 18.04 -19.48 5.92
C LEU A 145 18.25 -20.86 5.27
N SER A 146 19.41 -21.48 5.46
CA SER A 146 19.74 -22.79 4.87
C SER A 146 18.87 -23.92 5.42
N TYR A 147 18.57 -23.93 6.72
CA TYR A 147 17.65 -24.90 7.31
C TYR A 147 16.29 -24.86 6.61
N PHE A 148 15.70 -23.67 6.49
CA PHE A 148 14.39 -23.55 5.86
C PHE A 148 14.42 -23.78 4.34
N LEU A 149 15.48 -23.39 3.64
CA LEU A 149 15.59 -23.62 2.20
C LEU A 149 15.76 -25.11 1.86
N ILE A 150 16.68 -25.80 2.55
CA ILE A 150 17.04 -27.20 2.24
C ILE A 150 15.99 -28.16 2.75
N TYR A 151 15.64 -28.09 4.04
CA TYR A 151 14.70 -29.05 4.64
C TYR A 151 13.30 -28.94 4.02
N LYS A 152 12.82 -27.72 3.76
CA LYS A 152 11.53 -27.50 3.10
C LYS A 152 11.57 -27.91 1.63
N GLY A 153 12.62 -27.52 0.90
CA GLY A 153 12.77 -27.89 -0.51
C GLY A 153 12.67 -29.41 -0.69
N LEU A 154 13.40 -30.17 0.14
CA LEU A 154 13.36 -31.62 0.14
C LEU A 154 12.00 -32.17 0.61
N LYS A 155 11.41 -31.63 1.69
CA LYS A 155 10.09 -32.07 2.18
C LYS A 155 8.97 -31.81 1.17
N SER A 156 9.05 -30.76 0.36
CA SER A 156 8.04 -30.45 -0.67
C SER A 156 8.04 -31.43 -1.86
N THR A 157 9.07 -32.26 -2.01
CA THR A 157 9.15 -33.24 -3.10
C THR A 157 8.33 -34.51 -2.86
N TYR A 158 7.77 -34.69 -1.66
CA TYR A 158 6.90 -35.81 -1.35
C TYR A 158 5.70 -35.38 -0.49
N ALA A 159 4.62 -36.14 -0.60
CA ALA A 159 3.41 -35.92 0.16
C ALA A 159 2.75 -37.26 0.51
N TYR A 160 2.12 -37.27 1.68
CA TYR A 160 1.19 -38.31 2.07
C TYR A 160 -0.22 -37.77 2.00
N GLU A 161 -1.12 -38.59 1.49
CA GLU A 161 -2.54 -38.31 1.61
C GLU A 161 -3.23 -39.48 2.28
N ASN A 162 -3.98 -39.15 3.33
CA ASN A 162 -4.78 -40.08 4.10
C ASN A 162 -6.24 -39.83 3.74
N LEU A 163 -6.94 -40.89 3.32
CA LEU A 163 -8.34 -40.85 2.94
C LEU A 163 -9.13 -41.80 3.81
N THR A 164 -10.36 -41.42 4.16
CA THR A 164 -11.31 -42.40 4.69
C THR A 164 -11.74 -43.38 3.59
N LYS A 165 -12.32 -44.50 3.99
CA LYS A 165 -12.89 -45.47 3.04
C LYS A 165 -13.89 -44.80 2.08
N THR A 166 -14.74 -43.94 2.62
CA THR A 166 -15.78 -43.21 1.88
C THR A 166 -15.14 -42.23 0.89
N GLU A 167 -14.15 -41.44 1.32
CA GLU A 167 -13.45 -40.50 0.42
C GLU A 167 -12.74 -41.21 -0.73
N LEU A 168 -12.11 -42.35 -0.47
CA LEU A 168 -11.45 -43.15 -1.51
C LEU A 168 -12.45 -43.74 -2.51
N GLN A 169 -13.64 -44.17 -2.05
CA GLN A 169 -14.71 -44.59 -2.97
C GLN A 169 -15.21 -43.43 -3.83
N THR A 170 -15.40 -42.24 -3.24
CA THR A 170 -15.82 -41.05 -3.97
C THR A 170 -14.78 -40.64 -5.02
N TYR A 171 -13.49 -40.80 -4.74
CA TYR A 171 -12.43 -40.59 -5.73
C TYR A 171 -12.61 -41.45 -6.97
N ILE A 172 -12.77 -42.76 -6.76
CA ILE A 172 -12.82 -43.75 -7.83
C ILE A 172 -14.01 -43.45 -8.75
N LYS A 173 -15.15 -43.11 -8.16
CA LYS A 173 -16.35 -42.69 -8.89
C LYS A 173 -16.18 -41.37 -9.64
N SER A 174 -15.39 -40.43 -9.12
CA SER A 174 -15.14 -39.17 -9.83
C SER A 174 -14.30 -39.35 -11.10
N VAL A 175 -13.39 -40.33 -11.11
CA VAL A 175 -12.53 -40.60 -12.28
C VAL A 175 -13.18 -41.58 -13.25
N ASN A 176 -13.90 -42.58 -12.73
CA ASN A 176 -14.65 -43.55 -13.52
C ASN A 176 -16.08 -43.69 -12.95
N PRO A 177 -17.06 -42.93 -13.50
CA PRO A 177 -18.44 -42.93 -13.02
C PRO A 177 -19.11 -44.30 -12.99
N ASP A 178 -18.76 -45.17 -13.95
CA ASP A 178 -19.33 -46.51 -14.12
C ASP A 178 -18.65 -47.57 -13.24
N SER A 179 -17.75 -47.17 -12.34
CA SER A 179 -17.04 -48.10 -11.47
C SER A 179 -17.90 -48.60 -10.29
N ASP A 180 -18.22 -49.88 -10.30
CA ASP A 180 -18.83 -50.60 -9.17
C ASP A 180 -17.80 -51.05 -8.10
N TYR A 181 -16.64 -50.39 -8.04
CA TYR A 181 -15.56 -50.81 -7.15
C TYR A 181 -15.91 -50.54 -5.67
N ILE A 182 -16.42 -51.57 -5.00
CA ILE A 182 -16.67 -51.55 -3.56
C ILE A 182 -15.39 -51.95 -2.84
N ILE A 183 -14.73 -50.97 -2.21
CA ILE A 183 -13.57 -51.21 -1.33
C ILE A 183 -13.96 -52.21 -0.23
N SER A 184 -13.55 -53.47 -0.39
CA SER A 184 -13.66 -54.51 0.63
C SER A 184 -12.53 -54.30 1.66
N ASN A 185 -12.45 -55.08 2.74
CA ASN A 185 -11.53 -54.84 3.87
C ASN A 185 -10.03 -55.04 3.57
N GLU A 186 -9.61 -54.85 2.31
CA GLU A 186 -8.28 -55.06 1.75
C GLU A 186 -7.21 -54.19 2.41
N GLN A 187 -6.00 -54.75 2.53
CA GLN A 187 -4.83 -54.04 3.04
C GLN A 187 -4.28 -53.01 2.04
N THR A 188 -4.46 -53.23 0.74
CA THR A 188 -3.95 -52.34 -0.32
C THR A 188 -4.93 -52.27 -1.49
N VAL A 189 -5.21 -51.06 -1.98
CA VAL A 189 -6.07 -50.78 -3.15
C VAL A 189 -5.22 -50.12 -4.22
N THR A 190 -5.21 -50.65 -5.44
CA THR A 190 -4.45 -50.07 -6.57
C THR A 190 -5.41 -49.47 -7.60
N ILE A 191 -5.24 -48.19 -7.92
CA ILE A 191 -6.10 -47.43 -8.83
C ILE A 191 -5.23 -46.76 -9.89
N LYS A 192 -5.65 -46.75 -11.15
CA LYS A 192 -4.99 -45.95 -12.17
C LYS A 192 -5.44 -44.48 -12.05
N ASN A 193 -4.48 -43.56 -11.98
CA ASN A 193 -4.75 -42.13 -12.04
C ASN A 193 -5.14 -41.71 -13.47
N ILE A 194 -5.54 -40.44 -13.62
CA ILE A 194 -5.86 -39.73 -14.87
C ILE A 194 -4.73 -39.88 -15.91
N ASP A 195 -3.46 -39.91 -15.45
CA ASP A 195 -2.27 -40.11 -16.28
C ASP A 195 -1.97 -41.59 -16.62
N GLY A 196 -2.78 -42.54 -16.16
CA GLY A 196 -2.56 -43.98 -16.31
C GLY A 196 -1.56 -44.61 -15.32
N GLU A 197 -0.99 -43.83 -14.40
CA GLU A 197 -0.09 -44.32 -13.33
C GLU A 197 -0.85 -45.10 -12.25
N ASN A 198 -0.30 -46.22 -11.76
CA ASN A 198 -0.86 -46.97 -10.64
C ASN A 198 -0.60 -46.25 -9.30
N LEU A 199 -1.65 -45.75 -8.66
CA LEU A 199 -1.67 -45.28 -7.27
C LEU A 199 -1.99 -46.43 -6.34
N ILE A 200 -1.13 -46.65 -5.33
CA ILE A 200 -1.30 -47.70 -4.34
C ILE A 200 -1.69 -47.05 -3.00
N PHE A 201 -2.90 -47.34 -2.55
CA PHE A 201 -3.43 -46.94 -1.26
C PHE A 201 -3.25 -48.08 -0.26
N THR A 202 -2.60 -47.84 0.87
CA THR A 202 -2.36 -48.84 1.92
C THR A 202 -3.20 -48.51 3.15
N LYS A 203 -3.87 -49.51 3.72
CA LYS A 203 -4.68 -49.35 4.92
C LYS A 203 -3.79 -49.12 6.15
N VAL A 204 -3.98 -48.01 6.84
CA VAL A 204 -3.29 -47.61 8.06
C VAL A 204 -4.31 -47.49 9.19
N ILE A 205 -4.12 -48.25 10.26
CA ILE A 205 -4.92 -48.16 11.49
C ILE A 205 -4.19 -47.21 12.44
N LYS A 206 -4.68 -45.98 12.60
CA LYS A 206 -4.17 -45.04 13.62
C LYS A 206 -4.85 -45.32 14.96
N LYS A 207 -4.10 -45.17 16.06
CA LYS A 207 -4.58 -45.43 17.43
C LYS A 207 -5.75 -44.55 17.87
N ASP A 208 -5.97 -43.41 17.21
CA ASP A 208 -6.92 -42.37 17.63
C ASP A 208 -8.16 -42.21 16.72
N THR A 209 -8.36 -43.09 15.73
CA THR A 209 -9.52 -43.01 14.80
C THR A 209 -10.28 -44.33 14.75
N THR A 210 -11.61 -44.27 14.90
CA THR A 210 -12.52 -45.44 14.83
C THR A 210 -12.65 -46.04 13.43
N GLU A 211 -12.31 -45.27 12.38
CA GLU A 211 -12.31 -45.73 10.99
C GLU A 211 -10.89 -45.98 10.43
N PRO A 212 -10.71 -47.01 9.59
CA PRO A 212 -9.44 -47.25 8.91
C PRO A 212 -9.17 -46.17 7.83
N LEU A 213 -7.98 -45.60 7.86
CA LEU A 213 -7.50 -44.65 6.85
C LEU A 213 -6.74 -45.41 5.76
N TYR A 214 -6.85 -44.95 4.52
CA TYR A 214 -6.07 -45.42 3.38
C TYR A 214 -5.06 -44.35 3.00
N GLU A 215 -3.78 -44.68 3.09
CA GLU A 215 -2.68 -43.76 2.82
C GLU A 215 -2.03 -44.05 1.46
N THR A 216 -1.85 -43.00 0.65
CA THR A 216 -1.06 -43.06 -0.58
C THR A 216 0.18 -42.16 -0.47
N PHE A 217 1.27 -42.59 -1.08
CA PHE A 217 2.53 -41.86 -1.10
C PHE A 217 2.80 -41.29 -2.48
N PHE A 218 3.04 -39.98 -2.53
CA PHE A 218 3.49 -39.28 -3.72
C PHE A 218 4.93 -38.82 -3.51
N GLY A 219 5.85 -39.20 -4.41
CA GLY A 219 7.23 -38.72 -4.40
C GLY A 219 8.28 -39.83 -4.43
N ASN A 220 9.49 -39.53 -3.94
CA ASN A 220 10.61 -40.48 -3.93
C ASN A 220 10.91 -40.95 -2.49
N LYS A 221 10.72 -42.25 -2.21
CA LYS A 221 10.96 -42.85 -0.87
C LYS A 221 12.39 -42.67 -0.35
N LYS A 222 13.40 -42.53 -1.24
CA LYS A 222 14.78 -42.24 -0.81
C LYS A 222 14.89 -40.83 -0.21
N ILE A 223 14.18 -39.87 -0.80
CA ILE A 223 14.16 -38.47 -0.31
C ILE A 223 13.42 -38.41 1.02
N GLU A 224 12.29 -39.10 1.13
CA GLU A 224 11.52 -39.17 2.38
C GLU A 224 12.34 -39.76 3.54
N LYS A 225 13.06 -40.87 3.30
CA LYS A 225 14.01 -41.43 4.28
C LYS A 225 15.11 -40.42 4.66
N ALA A 226 15.66 -39.69 3.70
CA ALA A 226 16.68 -38.68 3.97
C ALA A 226 16.12 -37.51 4.81
N VAL A 227 14.90 -37.06 4.54
CA VAL A 227 14.24 -36.00 5.31
C VAL A 227 13.90 -36.46 6.73
N ASN A 228 13.43 -37.70 6.90
CA ASN A 228 13.17 -38.27 8.23
C ASN A 228 14.48 -38.41 9.04
N TYR A 229 15.56 -38.90 8.43
CA TYR A 229 16.88 -38.95 9.05
C TYR A 229 17.38 -37.55 9.46
N ALA A 230 17.18 -36.55 8.60
CA ALA A 230 17.53 -35.17 8.90
C ALA A 230 16.71 -34.60 10.08
N LYS A 231 15.44 -35.00 10.21
CA LYS A 231 14.56 -34.59 11.31
C LYS A 231 14.99 -35.19 12.64
N GLU A 232 15.36 -36.47 12.67
CA GLU A 232 15.84 -37.15 13.87
C GLU A 232 17.19 -36.58 14.34
N ASN A 233 18.06 -36.20 13.41
CA ASN A 233 19.42 -35.70 13.69
C ASN A 233 19.54 -34.17 13.58
N ILE A 234 18.44 -33.45 13.74
CA ILE A 234 18.36 -32.02 13.41
C ILE A 234 19.37 -31.16 14.20
N GLY A 235 19.59 -31.47 15.49
CA GLY A 235 20.55 -30.73 16.31
C GLY A 235 21.98 -30.85 15.81
N ILE A 236 22.39 -32.06 15.39
CA ILE A 236 23.72 -32.32 14.83
C ILE A 236 23.86 -31.62 13.47
N LEU A 237 22.82 -31.69 12.63
CA LEU A 237 22.79 -31.06 11.32
C LEU A 237 22.89 -29.53 11.42
N LEU A 238 22.16 -28.92 12.36
CA LEU A 238 22.25 -27.49 12.64
C LEU A 238 23.63 -27.09 13.15
N PHE A 239 24.25 -27.90 14.02
CA PHE A 239 25.61 -27.65 14.49
C PHE A 239 26.64 -27.72 13.35
N ILE A 240 26.56 -28.76 12.49
CA ILE A 240 27.42 -28.90 11.32
C ILE A 240 27.25 -27.70 10.37
N PHE A 241 26.01 -27.30 10.08
CA PHE A 241 25.76 -26.13 9.24
C PHE A 241 26.28 -24.84 9.87
N PHE A 242 26.14 -24.67 11.18
CA PHE A 242 26.68 -23.51 11.87
C PHE A 242 28.20 -23.46 11.75
N VAL A 243 28.90 -24.57 12.02
CA VAL A 243 30.36 -24.66 11.90
C VAL A 243 30.80 -24.41 10.46
N PHE A 244 30.09 -24.97 9.48
CA PHE A 244 30.36 -24.74 8.06
C PHE A 244 30.25 -23.25 7.70
N TRP A 245 29.13 -22.61 8.02
CA TRP A 245 28.94 -21.18 7.73
C TRP A 245 29.93 -20.30 8.50
N PHE A 246 30.25 -20.66 9.75
CA PHE A 246 31.23 -19.96 10.56
C PHE A 246 32.63 -20.00 9.95
N LEU A 247 33.08 -21.17 9.52
CA LEU A 247 34.37 -21.31 8.83
C LEU A 247 34.37 -20.57 7.50
N LEU A 248 33.30 -20.70 6.71
CA LEU A 248 33.17 -20.02 5.42
C LEU A 248 33.21 -18.49 5.58
N PHE A 249 32.44 -17.92 6.49
CA PHE A 249 32.45 -16.47 6.74
C PHE A 249 33.78 -15.99 7.32
N THR A 250 34.45 -16.80 8.14
CA THR A 250 35.80 -16.48 8.63
C THR A 250 36.79 -16.37 7.46
N ILE A 251 36.73 -17.31 6.51
CA ILE A 251 37.57 -17.30 5.30
C ILE A 251 37.21 -16.10 4.41
N LEU A 252 35.94 -15.89 4.10
CA LEU A 252 35.49 -14.77 3.25
C LEU A 252 35.82 -13.41 3.87
N TYR A 253 35.70 -13.29 5.20
CA TYR A 253 36.09 -12.06 5.91
C TYR A 253 37.59 -11.77 5.77
N ARG A 254 38.44 -12.81 5.80
CA ARG A 254 39.90 -12.68 5.55
C ARG A 254 40.17 -12.12 4.15
N PHE A 255 39.36 -12.46 3.15
CA PHE A 255 39.46 -11.94 1.78
C PHE A 255 38.82 -10.55 1.59
N GLY A 256 38.36 -9.90 2.67
CA GLY A 256 37.81 -8.55 2.61
C GLY A 256 36.31 -8.46 2.31
N TYR A 257 35.60 -9.60 2.25
CA TYR A 257 34.15 -9.58 2.05
C TYR A 257 33.42 -9.24 3.37
N ASN A 258 32.43 -8.35 3.28
CA ASN A 258 31.61 -7.98 4.44
C ASN A 258 30.54 -9.06 4.70
N PRO A 259 30.54 -9.73 5.87
CA PRO A 259 29.61 -10.81 6.18
C PRO A 259 28.14 -10.34 6.18
N LEU A 260 27.85 -9.10 6.59
CA LEU A 260 26.48 -8.56 6.56
C LEU A 260 25.96 -8.37 5.14
N LYS A 261 26.81 -7.94 4.19
CA LYS A 261 26.41 -7.81 2.78
C LYS A 261 26.03 -9.16 2.18
N LEU A 262 26.76 -10.22 2.55
CA LEU A 262 26.46 -11.58 2.09
C LEU A 262 25.15 -12.11 2.70
N VAL A 263 24.88 -11.81 3.98
CA VAL A 263 23.59 -12.13 4.60
C VAL A 263 22.45 -11.39 3.93
N VAL A 264 22.62 -10.09 3.65
CA VAL A 264 21.63 -9.30 2.91
C VAL A 264 21.39 -9.93 1.54
N PHE A 265 22.43 -10.30 0.79
CA PHE A 265 22.29 -10.97 -0.50
C PHE A 265 21.52 -12.30 -0.40
N ALA A 266 21.91 -13.16 0.54
CA ALA A 266 21.26 -14.45 0.77
C ALA A 266 19.82 -14.30 1.29
N GLY A 267 19.55 -13.31 2.13
CA GLY A 267 18.24 -12.95 2.63
C GLY A 267 17.34 -12.42 1.52
N THR A 268 17.83 -11.54 0.65
CA THR A 268 17.10 -11.09 -0.55
C THR A 268 16.76 -12.26 -1.45
N PHE A 269 17.70 -13.18 -1.69
CA PHE A 269 17.43 -14.39 -2.46
C PHE A 269 16.40 -15.29 -1.78
N GLY A 270 16.50 -15.49 -0.47
CA GLY A 270 15.55 -16.27 0.33
C GLY A 270 14.14 -15.66 0.33
N LEU A 271 14.05 -14.32 0.44
CA LEU A 271 12.79 -13.59 0.36
C LEU A 271 12.18 -13.70 -1.04
N ALA A 272 12.99 -13.56 -2.10
CA ALA A 272 12.54 -13.73 -3.48
C ALA A 272 12.05 -15.15 -3.74
N MET A 273 12.72 -16.19 -3.23
CA MET A 273 12.27 -17.57 -3.35
C MET A 273 10.97 -17.82 -2.57
N ALA A 274 10.86 -17.26 -1.35
CA ALA A 274 9.67 -17.38 -0.53
C ALA A 274 8.47 -16.65 -1.16
N PHE A 275 8.71 -15.47 -1.73
CA PHE A 275 7.74 -14.68 -2.49
C PHE A 275 7.30 -15.44 -3.73
N ALA A 276 8.23 -15.90 -4.57
CA ALA A 276 7.92 -16.69 -5.75
C ALA A 276 7.15 -17.97 -5.40
N GLY A 277 7.56 -18.70 -4.37
CA GLY A 277 6.88 -19.93 -3.97
C GLY A 277 5.45 -19.73 -3.48
N ASN A 278 5.12 -18.56 -2.90
CA ASN A 278 3.80 -18.27 -2.34
C ASN A 278 2.90 -17.55 -3.35
N ASP A 279 3.42 -16.53 -4.02
CA ASP A 279 2.65 -15.67 -4.93
C ASP A 279 2.43 -16.33 -6.28
N LEU A 280 3.39 -17.13 -6.79
CA LEU A 280 3.18 -17.91 -8.01
C LEU A 280 1.97 -18.84 -7.88
N VAL A 281 1.86 -19.53 -6.74
CA VAL A 281 0.74 -20.45 -6.47
C VAL A 281 -0.58 -19.70 -6.35
N ASN A 282 -0.58 -18.45 -5.87
CA ASN A 282 -1.78 -17.62 -5.87
C ASN A 282 -2.18 -17.28 -7.32
N PHE A 283 -1.24 -16.80 -8.14
CA PHE A 283 -1.54 -16.42 -9.53
C PHE A 283 -1.98 -17.57 -10.43
N ILE A 284 -1.36 -18.74 -10.31
CA ILE A 284 -1.66 -19.87 -11.21
C ILE A 284 -2.61 -20.88 -10.59
N GLY A 285 -2.75 -20.90 -9.27
CA GLY A 285 -3.42 -21.98 -8.56
C GLY A 285 -4.89 -22.09 -8.91
N VAL A 286 -5.57 -20.96 -9.08
CA VAL A 286 -6.99 -20.91 -9.48
C VAL A 286 -7.17 -21.24 -10.97
N PRO A 287 -6.44 -20.61 -11.92
CA PRO A 287 -6.50 -21.02 -13.33
C PRO A 287 -6.20 -22.50 -13.54
N LEU A 288 -5.17 -23.03 -12.86
CA LEU A 288 -4.79 -24.42 -12.95
C LEU A 288 -5.86 -25.34 -12.35
N ALA A 289 -6.44 -24.98 -11.20
CA ALA A 289 -7.54 -25.74 -10.62
C ALA A 289 -8.75 -25.79 -11.55
N GLY A 290 -9.08 -24.68 -12.23
CA GLY A 290 -10.14 -24.67 -13.24
C GLY A 290 -9.84 -25.53 -14.46
N TYR A 291 -8.60 -25.49 -14.96
CA TYR A 291 -8.16 -26.38 -16.04
C TYR A 291 -8.25 -27.85 -15.63
N GLN A 292 -7.82 -28.17 -14.41
CA GLN A 292 -7.89 -29.53 -13.86
C GLN A 292 -9.32 -30.01 -13.62
N SER A 293 -10.23 -29.13 -13.19
CA SER A 293 -11.67 -29.43 -13.12
C SER A 293 -12.23 -29.84 -14.49
N TYR A 294 -11.84 -29.13 -15.55
CA TYR A 294 -12.23 -29.46 -16.92
C TYR A 294 -11.63 -30.79 -17.40
N GLU A 295 -10.35 -31.04 -17.11
CA GLU A 295 -9.68 -32.31 -17.46
C GLU A 295 -10.35 -33.51 -16.79
N LEU A 296 -10.66 -33.39 -15.49
CA LEU A 296 -11.42 -34.40 -14.76
C LEU A 296 -12.77 -34.69 -15.43
N PHE A 297 -13.54 -33.65 -15.75
CA PHE A 297 -14.82 -33.80 -16.45
C PHE A 297 -14.67 -34.45 -17.82
N SER A 298 -13.72 -33.98 -18.63
CA SER A 298 -13.47 -34.52 -19.97
C SER A 298 -13.05 -35.99 -19.92
N SER A 299 -12.24 -36.38 -18.95
CA SER A 299 -11.82 -37.77 -18.75
C SER A 299 -13.01 -38.64 -18.32
N ALA A 300 -13.80 -38.19 -17.35
CA ALA A 300 -14.99 -38.90 -16.88
C ALA A 300 -15.98 -39.12 -18.04
N ASN A 301 -16.26 -38.07 -18.82
CA ASN A 301 -17.19 -38.11 -19.95
C ASN A 301 -16.68 -38.97 -21.14
N SER A 302 -15.35 -39.18 -21.24
CA SER A 302 -14.76 -40.08 -22.25
C SER A 302 -14.83 -41.56 -21.86
N ILE A 303 -14.91 -41.85 -20.55
CA ILE A 303 -14.91 -43.19 -19.98
C ILE A 303 -16.34 -43.68 -19.74
N SER A 304 -17.24 -42.79 -19.31
CA SER A 304 -18.62 -43.14 -19.00
C SER A 304 -19.47 -43.32 -20.25
N HIS A 305 -20.37 -44.29 -20.22
CA HIS A 305 -21.37 -44.46 -21.29
C HIS A 305 -22.51 -43.41 -21.24
N LEU A 306 -22.60 -42.63 -20.16
CA LEU A 306 -23.52 -41.50 -20.00
C LEU A 306 -22.85 -40.20 -20.46
N SER A 307 -23.58 -39.39 -21.24
CA SER A 307 -23.23 -38.00 -21.53
C SER A 307 -23.45 -37.14 -20.27
N LEU A 308 -22.40 -36.90 -19.50
CA LEU A 308 -22.46 -36.07 -18.30
C LEU A 308 -22.54 -34.58 -18.69
N SER A 309 -23.44 -33.81 -18.07
CA SER A 309 -23.48 -32.35 -18.22
C SER A 309 -22.63 -31.65 -17.15
N PRO A 310 -22.06 -30.46 -17.45
CA PRO A 310 -21.32 -29.65 -16.47
C PRO A 310 -22.09 -29.30 -15.19
N GLU A 311 -23.42 -29.15 -15.30
CA GLU A 311 -24.33 -28.78 -14.21
C GLU A 311 -24.51 -29.93 -13.19
N ILE A 312 -24.37 -31.18 -13.63
CA ILE A 312 -24.65 -32.37 -12.80
C ILE A 312 -23.35 -33.01 -12.28
N TYR A 313 -22.25 -32.84 -13.00
CA TYR A 313 -20.98 -33.48 -12.65
C TYR A 313 -20.35 -32.82 -11.41
N THR A 314 -20.36 -33.55 -10.28
CA THR A 314 -19.81 -33.07 -9.00
C THR A 314 -18.27 -33.06 -9.00
N MET A 315 -17.67 -32.04 -8.39
CA MET A 315 -16.22 -31.84 -8.35
C MET A 315 -15.51 -32.63 -7.24
N SER A 316 -16.02 -33.82 -6.91
CA SER A 316 -15.41 -34.70 -5.89
C SER A 316 -13.93 -35.02 -6.18
N GLY A 317 -13.56 -35.15 -7.45
CA GLY A 317 -12.19 -35.38 -7.90
C GLY A 317 -11.18 -34.28 -7.54
N LEU A 318 -11.66 -33.06 -7.26
CA LEU A 318 -10.80 -31.93 -6.87
C LEU A 318 -10.26 -32.05 -5.43
N LYS A 319 -10.77 -33.01 -4.66
CA LYS A 319 -10.20 -33.36 -3.35
C LYS A 319 -8.84 -34.04 -3.48
N PHE A 320 -8.43 -34.53 -4.65
CA PHE A 320 -7.22 -35.33 -4.80
C PHE A 320 -6.06 -34.50 -5.39
N PRO A 321 -4.82 -34.78 -4.99
CA PRO A 321 -3.64 -34.07 -5.42
C PRO A 321 -3.29 -34.52 -6.84
N ILE A 322 -3.68 -33.71 -7.80
CA ILE A 322 -3.26 -33.88 -9.20
C ILE A 322 -1.90 -33.21 -9.36
N LYS A 323 -0.94 -33.91 -9.99
CA LYS A 323 0.41 -33.40 -10.23
C LYS A 323 0.33 -32.22 -11.20
N THR A 324 0.83 -31.06 -10.80
CA THR A 324 1.00 -29.93 -11.70
C THR A 324 2.22 -30.16 -12.61
N PRO A 325 2.08 -30.11 -13.94
CA PRO A 325 3.23 -30.17 -14.83
C PRO A 325 4.21 -29.01 -14.57
N TYR A 326 5.50 -29.32 -14.45
CA TYR A 326 6.55 -28.32 -14.15
C TYR A 326 6.64 -27.20 -15.18
N ILE A 327 6.20 -27.45 -16.43
CA ILE A 327 6.22 -26.46 -17.52
C ILE A 327 5.38 -25.22 -17.18
N TYR A 328 4.20 -25.40 -16.58
CA TYR A 328 3.32 -24.28 -16.21
C TYR A 328 3.93 -23.44 -15.10
N LEU A 329 4.55 -24.09 -14.10
CA LEU A 329 5.25 -23.41 -13.01
C LEU A 329 6.42 -22.56 -13.53
N ILE A 330 7.21 -23.09 -14.47
CA ILE A 330 8.36 -22.38 -15.06
C ILE A 330 7.88 -21.19 -15.89
N LEU A 331 6.91 -21.38 -16.80
CA LEU A 331 6.39 -20.31 -17.65
C LEU A 331 5.81 -19.16 -16.83
N SER A 332 5.01 -19.47 -15.82
CA SER A 332 4.43 -18.45 -14.95
C SER A 332 5.48 -17.74 -14.10
N GLY A 333 6.53 -18.44 -13.67
CA GLY A 333 7.68 -17.82 -12.99
C GLY A 333 8.41 -16.81 -13.89
N ILE A 334 8.62 -17.14 -15.17
CA ILE A 334 9.25 -16.24 -16.15
C ILE A 334 8.37 -15.00 -16.38
N ILE A 335 7.06 -15.18 -16.57
CA ILE A 335 6.13 -14.07 -16.75
C ILE A 335 6.17 -13.13 -15.54
N MET A 336 6.14 -13.67 -14.32
CA MET A 336 6.22 -12.89 -13.09
C MET A 336 7.53 -12.08 -12.99
N ILE A 337 8.67 -12.64 -13.40
CA ILE A 337 9.95 -11.92 -13.41
C ILE A 337 9.89 -10.73 -14.39
N LEU A 338 9.38 -10.98 -15.61
CA LEU A 338 9.25 -9.92 -16.62
C LEU A 338 8.31 -8.81 -16.16
N THR A 339 7.16 -9.15 -15.57
CA THR A 339 6.19 -8.15 -15.09
C THR A 339 6.75 -7.29 -13.97
N LEU A 340 7.47 -7.87 -13.00
CA LEU A 340 8.12 -7.11 -11.92
C LEU A 340 9.20 -6.16 -12.45
N TRP A 341 9.94 -6.56 -13.49
CA TRP A 341 10.97 -5.71 -14.08
C TRP A 341 10.38 -4.46 -14.75
N PHE A 342 9.31 -4.64 -15.54
CA PHE A 342 8.72 -3.58 -16.37
C PHE A 342 7.61 -2.77 -15.68
N SER A 343 7.03 -3.24 -14.58
CA SER A 343 5.92 -2.56 -13.91
C SER A 343 6.36 -1.32 -13.11
N LYS A 344 6.08 -0.13 -13.66
CA LYS A 344 6.26 1.14 -12.92
C LYS A 344 5.40 1.22 -11.66
N LYS A 345 4.16 0.70 -11.71
CA LYS A 345 3.22 0.75 -10.56
C LYS A 345 3.75 -0.05 -9.36
N SER A 346 4.34 -1.22 -9.59
CA SER A 346 4.94 -2.06 -8.53
C SER A 346 6.13 -1.38 -7.83
N ARG A 347 6.93 -0.60 -8.58
CA ARG A 347 8.02 0.20 -8.00
C ARG A 347 7.49 1.25 -7.03
N THR A 348 6.38 1.93 -7.34
CA THR A 348 5.74 2.93 -6.45
C THR A 348 5.27 2.31 -5.12
N VAL A 349 4.77 1.07 -5.16
CA VAL A 349 4.36 0.33 -3.95
C VAL A 349 5.58 0.00 -3.09
N THR A 350 6.64 -0.51 -3.71
CA THR A 350 7.92 -0.80 -3.03
C THR A 350 8.51 0.48 -2.41
N GLU A 351 8.46 1.61 -3.11
CA GLU A 351 8.90 2.91 -2.62
C GLU A 351 8.13 3.33 -1.35
N THR A 352 6.84 3.01 -1.25
CA THR A 352 6.00 3.36 -0.08
C THR A 352 6.33 2.50 1.14
N GLU A 353 6.56 1.20 0.96
CA GLU A 353 7.01 0.30 2.03
C GLU A 353 8.39 0.70 2.57
N VAL A 354 9.32 1.00 1.68
CA VAL A 354 10.68 1.43 2.06
C VAL A 354 10.64 2.77 2.80
N ASN A 355 9.93 3.77 2.29
CA ASN A 355 9.83 5.10 2.91
C ASN A 355 9.32 5.06 4.35
N LEU A 356 8.25 4.32 4.64
CA LEU A 356 7.72 4.19 6.00
C LEU A 356 8.70 3.51 6.96
N GLY A 357 9.55 2.62 6.43
CA GLY A 357 10.60 1.96 7.18
C GLY A 357 11.85 2.83 7.37
N THR A 358 12.11 3.82 6.52
CA THR A 358 13.39 4.57 6.55
C THR A 358 13.59 5.40 7.82
N GLN A 359 14.86 5.62 8.18
CA GLN A 359 15.22 6.48 9.31
C GLN A 359 15.20 7.97 8.93
N ASP A 360 15.39 8.29 7.65
CA ASP A 360 15.46 9.66 7.20
C ASP A 360 14.11 10.40 7.33
N GLU A 361 14.19 11.72 7.44
CA GLU A 361 13.04 12.64 7.42
C GLU A 361 12.47 12.71 5.99
N THR A 362 11.74 11.67 5.59
CA THR A 362 10.95 11.67 4.36
C THR A 362 9.62 12.38 4.59
N ASP A 363 8.98 12.89 3.53
CA ASP A 363 7.62 13.46 3.66
C ASP A 363 6.69 12.36 4.17
N GLU A 364 6.17 12.54 5.37
CA GLU A 364 5.24 11.60 5.97
C GLU A 364 3.94 11.61 5.14
N LYS A 365 3.69 10.55 4.39
CA LYS A 365 2.53 10.44 3.48
C LYS A 365 1.19 10.43 4.22
N PHE A 366 1.18 10.24 5.54
CA PHE A 366 -0.02 10.03 6.33
C PHE A 366 -0.16 11.08 7.43
N ASN A 367 -1.36 11.60 7.60
CA ASN A 367 -1.70 12.49 8.72
C ASN A 367 -1.82 11.73 10.04
N SER A 368 -1.39 12.36 11.14
CA SER A 368 -1.57 11.82 12.48
C SER A 368 -3.07 11.61 12.81
N ASN A 369 -3.40 10.54 13.54
CA ASN A 369 -4.77 10.24 13.98
C ASN A 369 -4.88 10.18 15.52
N GLN A 370 -6.09 10.18 16.08
CA GLN A 370 -6.27 10.21 17.54
C GLN A 370 -5.68 8.98 18.25
N LEU A 371 -5.84 7.79 17.66
CA LEU A 371 -5.33 6.52 18.21
C LEU A 371 -3.79 6.51 18.29
N SER A 372 -3.10 6.91 17.21
CA SER A 372 -1.63 7.00 17.19
C SER A 372 -1.12 7.97 18.24
N ARG A 373 -1.77 9.13 18.42
CA ARG A 373 -1.42 10.09 19.49
C ARG A 373 -1.56 9.48 20.88
N VAL A 374 -2.61 8.72 21.13
CA VAL A 374 -2.82 8.03 22.43
C VAL A 374 -1.72 7.00 22.68
N ILE A 375 -1.38 6.18 21.68
CA ILE A 375 -0.34 5.15 21.77
C ILE A 375 1.03 5.79 22.04
N VAL A 376 1.39 6.84 21.28
CA VAL A 376 2.66 7.55 21.47
C VAL A 376 2.73 8.16 22.87
N LYS A 377 1.69 8.90 23.29
CA LYS A 377 1.64 9.51 24.63
C LYS A 377 1.73 8.45 25.72
N GLY A 378 1.00 7.34 25.60
CA GLY A 378 1.06 6.23 26.54
C GLY A 378 2.45 5.59 26.61
N SER A 379 3.10 5.41 25.47
CA SER A 379 4.44 4.84 25.38
C SER A 379 5.50 5.76 26.01
N VAL A 380 5.42 7.08 25.77
CA VAL A 380 6.30 8.07 26.40
C VAL A 380 6.13 8.06 27.93
N LEU A 381 4.88 8.09 28.40
CA LEU A 381 4.57 8.02 29.84
C LEU A 381 5.08 6.72 30.48
N LEU A 382 4.95 5.60 29.79
CA LEU A 382 5.45 4.30 30.25
C LEU A 382 6.98 4.31 30.35
N VAL A 383 7.67 4.85 29.35
CA VAL A 383 9.14 4.97 29.36
C VAL A 383 9.60 5.91 30.47
N GLU A 384 8.92 7.03 30.70
CA GLU A 384 9.23 7.97 31.79
C GLU A 384 9.08 7.31 33.17
N LYS A 385 8.04 6.49 33.36
CA LYS A 385 7.89 5.66 34.57
C LYS A 385 9.01 4.62 34.69
N LEU A 386 9.33 3.90 33.62
CA LEU A 386 10.40 2.89 33.63
C LEU A 386 11.78 3.50 33.90
N ARG A 387 12.05 4.72 33.43
CA ARG A 387 13.30 5.44 33.70
C ARG A 387 13.55 5.66 35.20
N HIS A 388 12.51 5.70 36.03
CA HIS A 388 12.70 5.80 37.48
C HIS A 388 13.22 4.51 38.11
N PHE A 389 12.95 3.35 37.49
CA PHE A 389 13.36 2.03 38.01
C PHE A 389 14.69 1.54 37.42
N ILE A 390 15.20 2.16 36.35
CA ILE A 390 16.42 1.73 35.67
C ILE A 390 17.62 2.59 36.14
N PRO A 391 18.71 1.99 36.67
CA PRO A 391 19.90 2.74 37.10
C PRO A 391 20.53 3.56 35.97
N GLN A 392 21.08 4.74 36.30
CA GLN A 392 21.68 5.67 35.32
C GLN A 392 22.76 5.02 34.45
N SER A 393 23.58 4.12 35.01
CA SER A 393 24.62 3.40 34.25
C SER A 393 24.04 2.52 33.14
N VAL A 394 22.87 1.91 33.36
CA VAL A 394 22.17 1.11 32.33
C VAL A 394 21.55 2.04 31.29
N GLN A 395 20.97 3.17 31.71
CA GLN A 395 20.42 4.16 30.78
C GLN A 395 21.49 4.73 29.85
N GLN A 396 22.65 5.09 30.39
CA GLN A 396 23.78 5.58 29.59
C GLN A 396 24.30 4.52 28.62
N LYS A 397 24.43 3.25 29.06
CA LYS A 397 24.81 2.14 28.16
C LYS A 397 23.81 1.97 27.02
N ILE A 398 22.50 2.02 27.31
CA ILE A 398 21.46 1.95 26.29
C ILE A 398 21.56 3.15 25.34
N ASN A 399 21.63 4.38 25.86
CA ASN A 399 21.67 5.58 25.01
C ASN A 399 22.89 5.62 24.10
N ASN A 400 24.08 5.24 24.60
CA ASN A 400 25.30 5.18 23.80
C ASN A 400 25.23 4.10 22.72
N GLN A 401 24.47 3.02 22.96
CA GLN A 401 24.32 1.94 21.99
C GLN A 401 23.38 2.34 20.83
N PHE A 402 22.44 3.26 21.08
CA PHE A 402 21.41 3.74 20.14
C PHE A 402 21.64 5.18 19.66
N SER A 403 22.85 5.73 19.75
CA SER A 403 23.17 7.03 19.16
C SER A 403 23.26 6.90 17.63
N PRO A 404 22.40 7.58 16.85
CA PRO A 404 22.45 7.50 15.40
C PRO A 404 23.78 8.07 14.87
N LEU A 405 24.23 7.58 13.72
CA LEU A 405 25.28 8.21 12.94
C LEU A 405 24.71 9.46 12.27
N ASP A 406 25.53 10.51 12.08
CA ASP A 406 25.12 11.69 11.33
C ASP A 406 24.64 11.26 9.93
N SER A 407 23.46 11.74 9.51
CA SER A 407 22.87 11.41 8.22
C SER A 407 23.82 11.82 7.10
N SER A 408 24.25 10.86 6.27
CA SER A 408 25.01 11.17 5.06
C SER A 408 24.12 11.96 4.09
N ASN A 409 24.59 13.10 3.58
CA ASN A 409 23.90 13.91 2.57
C ASN A 409 23.82 13.25 1.17
N ASP A 410 24.06 11.94 1.08
CA ASP A 410 24.05 11.20 -0.17
C ASP A 410 22.61 10.82 -0.54
N VAL A 411 22.20 11.21 -1.75
CA VAL A 411 20.85 11.00 -2.30
C VAL A 411 20.60 9.53 -2.60
N ASP A 412 21.67 8.76 -2.84
CA ASP A 412 21.65 7.34 -3.15
C ASP A 412 22.03 6.46 -1.94
N ALA A 413 22.02 7.03 -0.73
CA ALA A 413 22.27 6.27 0.48
C ALA A 413 21.22 5.14 0.62
N PRO A 414 21.65 3.90 0.97
CA PRO A 414 20.72 2.82 1.21
C PRO A 414 19.70 3.19 2.30
N ALA A 415 18.43 2.89 2.05
CA ALA A 415 17.31 3.14 2.97
C ALA A 415 17.49 2.55 4.40
N PHE A 416 18.35 1.53 4.50
CA PHE A 416 18.69 0.85 5.75
C PHE A 416 20.19 0.61 5.83
N ASP A 417 20.75 0.66 7.04
CA ASP A 417 22.09 0.13 7.26
C ASP A 417 22.13 -1.41 7.09
N LEU A 418 23.35 -1.94 6.98
CA LEU A 418 23.55 -3.37 6.72
C LEU A 418 23.05 -4.27 7.86
N VAL A 419 23.07 -3.79 9.11
CA VAL A 419 22.58 -4.57 10.26
C VAL A 419 21.07 -4.72 10.13
N ARG A 420 20.34 -3.62 9.96
CA ARG A 420 18.89 -3.62 9.84
C ARG A 420 18.42 -4.33 8.57
N ALA A 421 19.09 -4.12 7.44
CA ALA A 421 18.81 -4.84 6.21
C ALA A 421 18.95 -6.37 6.42
N SER A 422 20.02 -6.80 7.11
CA SER A 422 20.23 -8.23 7.39
C SER A 422 19.14 -8.82 8.28
N VAL A 423 18.70 -8.08 9.30
CA VAL A 423 17.63 -8.50 10.22
C VAL A 423 16.29 -8.57 9.48
N ASN A 424 15.93 -7.52 8.75
CA ASN A 424 14.68 -7.45 7.98
C ASN A 424 14.53 -8.64 7.04
N LEU A 425 15.55 -8.87 6.20
CA LEU A 425 15.50 -9.90 5.17
C LEU A 425 15.50 -11.30 5.80
N THR A 426 16.37 -11.55 6.78
CA THR A 426 16.49 -12.88 7.40
C THR A 426 15.19 -13.28 8.11
N ILE A 427 14.61 -12.39 8.94
CA ILE A 427 13.39 -12.70 9.69
C ILE A 427 12.19 -12.84 8.76
N ALA A 428 12.03 -11.92 7.79
CA ALA A 428 10.93 -12.01 6.85
C ALA A 428 10.98 -13.33 6.07
N SER A 429 12.13 -13.68 5.48
CA SER A 429 12.31 -14.95 4.77
C SER A 429 12.05 -16.17 5.66
N MET A 430 12.55 -16.14 6.90
CA MET A 430 12.38 -17.23 7.86
C MET A 430 10.90 -17.43 8.25
N LEU A 431 10.19 -16.37 8.61
CA LEU A 431 8.80 -16.44 9.03
C LEU A 431 7.89 -16.89 7.87
N ILE A 432 8.11 -16.37 6.67
CA ILE A 432 7.37 -16.80 5.48
C ILE A 432 7.64 -18.28 5.21
N ALA A 433 8.91 -18.71 5.23
CA ALA A 433 9.27 -20.09 5.00
C ALA A 433 8.67 -21.04 6.06
N LEU A 434 8.62 -20.62 7.33
CA LEU A 434 7.99 -21.35 8.43
C LEU A 434 6.48 -21.48 8.20
N GLY A 435 5.79 -20.40 7.83
CA GLY A 435 4.36 -20.45 7.50
C GLY A 435 4.03 -21.40 6.36
N THR A 436 4.77 -21.31 5.25
CA THR A 436 4.59 -22.24 4.13
C THR A 436 4.88 -23.70 4.54
N SER A 437 5.86 -23.94 5.43
CA SER A 437 6.15 -25.29 5.94
C SER A 437 4.98 -25.88 6.73
N LEU A 438 4.20 -25.03 7.40
CA LEU A 438 2.97 -25.41 8.09
C LEU A 438 1.76 -25.48 7.16
N LYS A 439 1.94 -25.30 5.84
CA LYS A 439 0.87 -25.18 4.84
C LYS A 439 -0.15 -24.08 5.19
N LEU A 440 0.29 -23.06 5.92
CA LEU A 440 -0.49 -21.88 6.22
C LEU A 440 -0.13 -20.81 5.19
N PRO A 441 -1.04 -20.42 4.29
CA PRO A 441 -0.78 -19.35 3.34
C PRO A 441 -0.64 -18.05 4.14
N LEU A 442 0.57 -17.50 4.16
CA LEU A 442 0.86 -16.23 4.82
C LEU A 442 0.98 -15.15 3.77
N SER A 443 0.63 -13.93 4.15
CA SER A 443 0.90 -12.76 3.33
C SER A 443 2.40 -12.41 3.40
N THR A 444 3.10 -12.64 2.30
CA THR A 444 4.51 -12.23 2.12
C THR A 444 4.68 -10.74 2.36
N THR A 445 3.80 -9.92 1.76
CA THR A 445 3.74 -8.46 1.92
C THR A 445 3.52 -8.03 3.38
N TYR A 446 2.61 -8.68 4.10
CA TYR A 446 2.33 -8.27 5.49
C TYR A 446 3.48 -8.63 6.42
N VAL A 447 4.06 -9.83 6.24
CA VAL A 447 5.19 -10.28 7.05
C VAL A 447 6.42 -9.40 6.81
N SER A 448 6.80 -9.14 5.54
CA SER A 448 7.96 -8.28 5.24
C SER A 448 7.79 -6.87 5.79
N PHE A 449 6.62 -6.27 5.56
CA PHE A 449 6.30 -4.93 6.00
C PHE A 449 6.29 -4.84 7.54
N MET A 450 5.67 -5.79 8.24
CA MET A 450 5.60 -5.79 9.70
C MET A 450 6.95 -6.05 10.36
N VAL A 451 7.80 -6.90 9.77
CA VAL A 451 9.20 -7.03 10.21
C VAL A 451 9.91 -5.68 10.06
N ALA A 452 9.82 -5.03 8.89
CA ALA A 452 10.47 -3.75 8.64
C ALA A 452 9.98 -2.63 9.59
N MET A 453 8.69 -2.62 9.94
CA MET A 453 8.11 -1.71 10.94
C MET A 453 8.58 -2.03 12.35
N GLY A 454 8.59 -3.31 12.73
CA GLY A 454 9.07 -3.75 14.04
C GLY A 454 10.55 -3.40 14.26
N THR A 455 11.39 -3.63 13.25
CA THR A 455 12.81 -3.23 13.31
C THR A 455 12.95 -1.71 13.35
N SER A 456 12.13 -0.96 12.63
CA SER A 456 12.14 0.52 12.65
C SER A 456 11.89 1.08 14.05
N LEU A 457 10.92 0.49 14.76
CA LEU A 457 10.55 0.91 16.10
C LEU A 457 11.68 0.61 17.09
N ALA A 458 12.25 -0.60 17.03
CA ALA A 458 13.37 -1.00 17.87
C ALA A 458 14.61 -0.11 17.64
N ASP A 459 14.81 0.36 16.41
CA ASP A 459 15.89 1.24 16.01
C ASP A 459 15.73 2.70 16.42
N ARG A 460 14.62 3.08 17.08
CA ARG A 460 14.28 4.48 17.37
C ARG A 460 14.25 5.35 16.10
N ALA A 461 13.91 4.76 14.95
CA ALA A 461 13.74 5.49 13.70
C ALA A 461 12.59 6.51 13.79
N TRP A 462 11.63 6.29 14.70
CA TRP A 462 10.49 7.17 14.91
C TRP A 462 10.85 8.28 15.91
N GLY A 463 11.24 9.43 15.40
CA GLY A 463 11.51 10.63 16.21
C GLY A 463 10.24 11.18 16.86
N ARG A 464 10.39 12.06 17.87
CA ARG A 464 9.24 12.68 18.56
C ARG A 464 8.31 13.46 17.61
N GLU A 465 8.85 13.98 16.52
CA GLU A 465 8.11 14.78 15.54
C GLU A 465 7.38 13.93 14.49
N SER A 466 7.88 12.72 14.18
CA SER A 466 7.32 11.84 13.16
C SER A 466 6.58 10.61 13.71
N ALA A 467 6.77 10.24 14.99
CA ALA A 467 6.23 9.00 15.55
C ALA A 467 4.70 8.88 15.44
N THR A 468 3.96 9.97 15.64
CA THR A 468 2.49 9.97 15.52
C THR A 468 2.04 9.73 14.07
N TYR A 469 2.76 10.28 13.10
CA TYR A 469 2.50 10.13 11.68
C TYR A 469 2.86 8.72 11.19
N ARG A 470 4.03 8.19 11.58
CA ARG A 470 4.47 6.83 11.20
C ARG A 470 3.57 5.75 11.79
N ILE A 471 3.21 5.87 13.07
CA ILE A 471 2.25 4.93 13.70
C ILE A 471 0.89 5.02 13.02
N ALA A 472 0.40 6.23 12.72
CA ALA A 472 -0.83 6.40 11.95
C ALA A 472 -0.72 5.75 10.57
N GLY A 473 0.43 5.87 9.89
CA GLY A 473 0.72 5.18 8.64
C GLY A 473 0.63 3.65 8.77
N VAL A 474 1.28 3.06 9.77
CA VAL A 474 1.20 1.60 10.04
C VAL A 474 -0.24 1.16 10.27
N PHE A 475 -1.02 1.91 11.05
CA PHE A 475 -2.44 1.59 11.27
C PHE A 475 -3.27 1.75 9.99
N ASN A 476 -3.07 2.81 9.22
CA ASN A 476 -3.79 3.02 7.97
C ASN A 476 -3.49 1.91 6.95
N VAL A 477 -2.25 1.41 6.92
CA VAL A 477 -1.86 0.25 6.12
C VAL A 477 -2.56 -1.02 6.61
N ILE A 478 -2.54 -1.31 7.92
CA ILE A 478 -3.24 -2.45 8.50
C ILE A 478 -4.75 -2.38 8.22
N VAL A 479 -5.38 -1.22 8.39
CA VAL A 479 -6.80 -1.02 8.08
C VAL A 479 -7.05 -1.21 6.58
N GLY A 480 -6.15 -0.70 5.73
CA GLY A 480 -6.19 -0.91 4.28
C GLY A 480 -6.22 -2.38 3.91
N TRP A 481 -5.45 -3.23 4.62
CA TRP A 481 -5.45 -4.68 4.42
C TRP A 481 -6.79 -5.35 4.71
N PHE A 482 -7.48 -4.94 5.80
CA PHE A 482 -8.84 -5.41 6.09
C PHE A 482 -9.84 -4.93 5.04
N ILE A 483 -9.69 -3.69 4.56
CA ILE A 483 -10.53 -3.16 3.49
C ILE A 483 -10.29 -3.95 2.19
N THR A 484 -9.04 -4.26 1.83
CA THR A 484 -8.74 -5.11 0.67
C THR A 484 -9.42 -6.46 0.78
N ALA A 485 -9.33 -7.13 1.93
CA ALA A 485 -10.00 -8.41 2.15
C ALA A 485 -11.53 -8.32 2.00
N ALA A 486 -12.15 -7.27 2.56
CA ALA A 486 -13.58 -7.05 2.44
C ALA A 486 -14.01 -6.73 1.00
N VAL A 487 -13.27 -5.88 0.31
CA VAL A 487 -13.55 -5.54 -1.10
C VAL A 487 -13.39 -6.79 -1.96
N ALA A 488 -12.29 -7.54 -1.82
CA ALA A 488 -12.05 -8.84 -2.45
C ALA A 488 -13.22 -9.81 -2.31
N PHE A 489 -13.68 -9.99 -1.07
CA PHE A 489 -14.83 -10.84 -0.77
C PHE A 489 -16.10 -10.38 -1.50
N ILE A 490 -16.43 -9.09 -1.39
CA ILE A 490 -17.67 -8.53 -1.95
C ILE A 490 -17.61 -8.54 -3.48
N SER A 491 -16.49 -8.14 -4.09
CA SER A 491 -16.35 -8.09 -5.54
C SER A 491 -16.37 -9.47 -6.16
N ALA A 492 -15.67 -10.45 -5.59
CA ALA A 492 -15.71 -11.83 -6.09
C ALA A 492 -17.11 -12.42 -5.97
N GLY A 493 -17.83 -12.12 -4.88
CA GLY A 493 -19.22 -12.50 -4.71
C GLY A 493 -20.14 -11.88 -5.78
N ILE A 494 -20.03 -10.56 -6.02
CA ILE A 494 -20.84 -9.88 -7.05
C ILE A 494 -20.53 -10.43 -8.45
N LEU A 495 -19.26 -10.64 -8.77
CA LEU A 495 -18.84 -11.18 -10.06
C LEU A 495 -19.35 -12.61 -10.25
N ALA A 496 -19.31 -13.44 -9.20
CA ALA A 496 -19.90 -14.77 -9.21
C ALA A 496 -21.43 -14.73 -9.45
N LEU A 497 -22.16 -13.82 -8.78
CA LEU A 497 -23.61 -13.63 -9.02
C LEU A 497 -23.92 -13.28 -10.47
N ILE A 498 -23.16 -12.36 -11.07
CA ILE A 498 -23.34 -11.96 -12.47
C ILE A 498 -23.10 -13.16 -13.40
N LEU A 499 -22.07 -13.95 -13.12
CA LEU A 499 -21.70 -15.12 -13.94
C LEU A 499 -22.73 -16.25 -13.83
N VAL A 500 -23.29 -16.51 -12.65
CA VAL A 500 -24.40 -17.48 -12.50
C VAL A 500 -25.61 -17.05 -13.31
N GLN A 501 -26.05 -15.80 -13.13
CA GLN A 501 -27.32 -15.35 -13.69
C GLN A 501 -27.26 -15.13 -15.21
N TRP A 502 -26.12 -14.67 -15.74
CA TRP A 502 -25.98 -14.23 -17.14
C TRP A 502 -25.02 -15.11 -17.97
N LYS A 503 -24.40 -16.13 -17.36
CA LYS A 503 -23.45 -17.07 -17.98
C LYS A 503 -22.46 -16.34 -18.93
N LEU A 504 -22.46 -16.70 -20.22
CA LEU A 504 -21.55 -16.12 -21.23
C LEU A 504 -21.75 -14.61 -21.43
N ALA A 505 -22.99 -14.11 -21.41
CA ALA A 505 -23.27 -12.69 -21.56
C ALA A 505 -22.69 -11.88 -20.39
N GLY A 506 -22.77 -12.44 -19.18
CA GLY A 506 -22.13 -11.90 -17.99
C GLY A 506 -20.61 -11.80 -18.16
N LEU A 507 -19.96 -12.85 -18.67
CA LEU A 507 -18.52 -12.84 -18.91
C LEU A 507 -18.10 -11.74 -19.90
N ILE A 508 -18.79 -11.60 -21.04
CA ILE A 508 -18.48 -10.58 -22.05
C ILE A 508 -18.61 -9.17 -21.44
N PHE A 509 -19.68 -8.93 -20.67
CA PHE A 509 -19.89 -7.67 -19.96
C PHE A 509 -18.75 -7.37 -18.97
N LEU A 510 -18.34 -8.36 -18.17
CA LEU A 510 -17.26 -8.19 -17.20
C LEU A 510 -15.90 -7.91 -17.84
N VAL A 511 -15.58 -8.58 -18.96
CA VAL A 511 -14.34 -8.31 -19.72
C VAL A 511 -14.34 -6.89 -20.30
N PHE A 512 -15.49 -6.41 -20.80
CA PHE A 512 -15.62 -5.04 -21.28
C PHE A 512 -15.42 -4.01 -20.14
N CYS A 513 -16.03 -4.25 -18.98
CA CYS A 513 -15.82 -3.43 -17.79
C CYS A 513 -14.36 -3.43 -17.34
N LEU A 514 -13.67 -4.57 -17.43
CA LEU A 514 -12.26 -4.72 -17.06
C LEU A 514 -11.35 -3.90 -17.96
N ILE A 515 -11.53 -3.99 -19.28
CA ILE A 515 -10.75 -3.20 -20.25
C ILE A 515 -10.98 -1.70 -20.03
N SER A 516 -12.25 -1.29 -19.83
CA SER A 516 -12.61 0.10 -19.58
C SER A 516 -11.98 0.63 -18.28
N PHE A 517 -11.96 -0.20 -17.23
CA PHE A 517 -11.35 0.13 -15.94
C PHE A 517 -9.83 0.33 -16.07
N ILE A 518 -9.12 -0.57 -16.75
CA ILE A 518 -7.66 -0.46 -16.96
C ILE A 518 -7.29 0.80 -17.75
N ILE A 519 -8.09 1.17 -18.76
CA ILE A 519 -7.87 2.41 -19.53
C ILE A 519 -8.03 3.63 -18.62
N TYR A 520 -9.09 3.65 -17.80
CA TYR A 520 -9.35 4.73 -16.85
C TYR A 520 -8.24 4.87 -15.80
N THR A 521 -7.81 3.77 -15.17
CA THR A 521 -6.75 3.78 -14.14
C THR A 521 -5.39 4.19 -14.70
N SER A 522 -5.05 3.75 -15.93
CA SER A 522 -3.81 4.11 -16.61
C SER A 522 -3.72 5.61 -16.89
N HIS A 523 -4.81 6.21 -17.37
CA HIS A 523 -4.87 7.66 -17.59
C HIS A 523 -4.66 8.44 -16.29
N HIS A 524 -5.36 8.05 -15.22
CA HIS A 524 -5.26 8.73 -13.93
C HIS A 524 -3.88 8.56 -13.27
N HIS A 525 -3.22 7.40 -13.41
CA HIS A 525 -1.86 7.21 -12.92
C HIS A 525 -0.87 8.13 -13.63
N LYS A 526 -0.99 8.26 -14.96
CA LYS A 526 -0.12 9.14 -15.76
C LYS A 526 -0.25 10.60 -15.36
N GLU A 527 -1.47 11.06 -15.07
CA GLU A 527 -1.70 12.41 -14.57
C GLU A 527 -1.03 12.64 -13.20
N LYS A 528 -1.10 11.65 -12.31
CA LYS A 528 -0.48 11.70 -10.98
C LYS A 528 1.06 11.68 -11.04
N GLU A 529 1.64 10.88 -11.94
CA GLU A 529 3.09 10.83 -12.21
C GLU A 529 3.58 12.19 -12.76
N ASN A 530 2.81 12.81 -13.66
CA ASN A 530 3.13 14.14 -14.19
C ASN A 530 3.13 15.22 -13.10
N LYS A 531 2.18 15.19 -12.15
CA LYS A 531 2.16 16.10 -11.00
C LYS A 531 3.38 15.91 -10.08
N LYS A 532 3.78 14.67 -9.79
CA LYS A 532 5.00 14.36 -8.99
C LYS A 532 6.28 14.83 -9.69
N ASN A 533 6.37 14.70 -11.01
CA ASN A 533 7.52 15.17 -11.78
C ASN A 533 7.58 16.71 -11.84
N ALA A 534 6.43 17.38 -11.91
CA ALA A 534 6.35 18.83 -11.84
C ALA A 534 6.87 19.37 -10.50
N SER A 535 6.51 18.75 -9.37
CA SER A 535 7.00 19.15 -8.05
C SER A 535 8.50 18.87 -7.85
N LEU A 536 9.02 17.78 -8.42
CA LEU A 536 10.47 17.51 -8.44
C LEU A 536 11.24 18.57 -9.28
N HIS A 537 10.67 19.02 -10.40
CA HIS A 537 11.24 20.10 -11.21
C HIS A 537 11.30 21.42 -10.44
N VAL A 538 10.32 21.70 -9.57
CA VAL A 538 10.33 22.88 -8.70
C VAL A 538 11.52 22.83 -7.72
N LEU A 539 11.79 21.69 -7.09
CA LEU A 539 12.95 21.50 -6.20
C LEU A 539 14.28 21.78 -6.92
N ASN A 540 14.43 21.29 -8.15
CA ASN A 540 15.65 21.48 -8.95
C ASN A 540 15.78 22.89 -9.56
N SER A 541 14.72 23.70 -9.51
CA SER A 541 14.72 25.08 -10.01
C SER A 541 15.18 26.12 -8.98
N ILE A 542 15.41 25.69 -7.74
CA ILE A 542 15.93 26.52 -6.65
C ILE A 542 17.42 26.75 -6.90
N ASP A 543 17.77 27.98 -7.29
CA ASP A 543 19.13 28.34 -7.63
C ASP A 543 19.94 28.80 -6.41
N LEU A 544 21.21 28.47 -6.44
CA LEU A 544 22.18 28.79 -5.38
C LEU A 544 22.74 30.21 -5.48
N ASN A 545 22.58 30.87 -6.64
CA ASN A 545 23.05 32.24 -6.88
C ASN A 545 21.94 33.26 -6.55
N THR A 546 22.22 34.17 -5.62
CA THR A 546 21.32 35.22 -5.12
C THR A 546 20.69 36.06 -6.23
N ASP A 547 21.47 36.51 -7.21
CA ASP A 547 20.98 37.37 -8.30
C ASP A 547 20.05 36.61 -9.26
N LEU A 548 20.42 35.37 -9.58
CA LEU A 548 19.62 34.51 -10.47
C LEU A 548 18.34 34.05 -9.77
N ALA A 549 18.40 33.75 -8.47
CA ALA A 549 17.28 33.38 -7.63
C ALA A 549 16.29 34.54 -7.48
N LEU A 550 16.78 35.77 -7.27
CA LEU A 550 15.95 36.99 -7.26
C LEU A 550 15.20 37.18 -8.59
N GLN A 551 15.90 37.04 -9.72
CA GLN A 551 15.30 37.19 -11.04
C GLN A 551 14.22 36.13 -11.32
N LYS A 552 14.53 34.85 -11.07
CA LYS A 552 13.58 33.76 -11.31
C LYS A 552 12.37 33.84 -10.39
N THR A 553 12.59 34.16 -9.12
CA THR A 553 11.51 34.32 -8.13
C THR A 553 10.61 35.50 -8.48
N GLY A 554 11.19 36.66 -8.84
CA GLY A 554 10.42 37.83 -9.27
C GLY A 554 9.55 37.54 -10.50
N LYS A 555 10.11 36.89 -11.53
CA LYS A 555 9.36 36.47 -12.72
C LYS A 555 8.23 35.49 -12.37
N LYS A 556 8.49 34.52 -11.49
CA LYS A 556 7.49 33.53 -11.09
C LYS A 556 6.34 34.15 -10.28
N ILE A 557 6.66 35.10 -9.40
CA ILE A 557 5.65 35.87 -8.66
C ILE A 557 4.81 36.67 -9.64
N ALA A 558 5.41 37.33 -10.64
CA ALA A 558 4.69 38.07 -11.66
C ALA A 558 3.70 37.16 -12.44
N GLU A 559 4.16 36.01 -12.95
CA GLU A 559 3.31 35.01 -13.60
C GLU A 559 2.14 34.56 -12.68
N SER A 560 2.41 34.39 -11.39
CA SER A 560 1.41 33.96 -10.41
C SER A 560 0.39 35.05 -10.13
N LEU A 561 0.83 36.31 -10.01
CA LEU A 561 -0.05 37.47 -9.85
C LEU A 561 -0.95 37.68 -11.07
N THR A 562 -0.47 37.42 -12.28
CA THR A 562 -1.29 37.43 -13.50
C THR A 562 -2.41 36.39 -13.43
N LYS A 563 -2.11 35.17 -12.99
CA LYS A 563 -3.12 34.12 -12.77
C LYS A 563 -4.10 34.47 -11.65
N ILE A 564 -3.62 35.06 -10.54
CA ILE A 564 -4.45 35.55 -9.43
C ILE A 564 -5.42 36.64 -9.91
N SER A 565 -4.95 37.61 -10.68
CA SER A 565 -5.79 38.65 -11.30
C SER A 565 -6.85 38.03 -12.21
N ALA A 566 -6.48 37.06 -13.06
CA ALA A 566 -7.43 36.35 -13.90
C ALA A 566 -8.50 35.58 -13.10
N ALA A 567 -8.10 34.88 -12.03
CA ALA A 567 -9.02 34.16 -11.15
C ALA A 567 -9.97 35.12 -10.40
N TYR A 568 -9.45 36.25 -9.92
CA TYR A 568 -10.24 37.30 -9.30
C TYR A 568 -11.30 37.85 -10.28
N ASN A 569 -10.91 38.18 -11.51
CA ASN A 569 -11.83 38.68 -12.54
C ASN A 569 -12.91 37.66 -12.92
N LEU A 570 -12.53 36.39 -13.10
CA LEU A 570 -13.48 35.31 -13.36
C LEU A 570 -14.48 35.11 -12.22
N THR A 571 -14.06 35.36 -10.98
CA THR A 571 -14.92 35.28 -9.79
C THR A 571 -15.93 36.43 -9.78
N ILE A 572 -15.47 37.67 -9.98
CA ILE A 572 -16.35 38.85 -10.04
C ILE A 572 -17.31 38.75 -11.24
N GLU A 573 -16.83 38.33 -12.40
CA GLU A 573 -17.69 38.13 -13.58
C GLU A 573 -18.70 36.99 -13.37
N GLY A 574 -18.27 35.91 -12.71
CA GLY A 574 -19.13 34.79 -12.33
C GLY A 574 -20.23 35.22 -11.36
N LEU A 575 -19.93 36.11 -10.41
CA LEU A 575 -20.92 36.72 -9.52
C LEU A 575 -21.91 37.61 -10.26
N GLN A 576 -21.41 38.49 -11.13
CA GLN A 576 -22.25 39.45 -11.85
C GLN A 576 -23.23 38.75 -12.81
N LYS A 577 -22.78 37.67 -13.48
CA LYS A 577 -23.54 36.92 -14.48
C LYS A 577 -24.21 35.66 -13.92
N GLU A 578 -24.14 35.45 -12.60
CA GLU A 578 -24.60 34.23 -11.91
C GLU A 578 -24.11 32.93 -12.59
N ASN A 579 -22.85 32.92 -13.04
CA ASN A 579 -22.27 31.85 -13.84
C ASN A 579 -21.30 30.98 -13.03
N GLU A 580 -21.81 29.84 -12.54
CA GLU A 580 -21.03 28.86 -11.78
C GLU A 580 -19.80 28.33 -12.54
N LYS A 581 -19.88 28.20 -13.88
CA LYS A 581 -18.76 27.69 -14.68
C LYS A 581 -17.54 28.62 -14.61
N LYS A 582 -17.76 29.95 -14.57
CA LYS A 582 -16.66 30.93 -14.43
C LYS A 582 -16.02 30.89 -13.05
N ILE A 583 -16.82 30.74 -12.00
CA ILE A 583 -16.31 30.57 -10.64
C ILE A 583 -15.53 29.25 -10.52
N THR A 584 -15.99 28.20 -11.19
CA THR A 584 -15.25 26.92 -11.26
C THR A 584 -13.91 27.07 -11.98
N GLN A 585 -13.85 27.87 -13.06
CA GLN A 585 -12.59 28.20 -13.73
C GLN A 585 -11.64 28.99 -12.80
N ALA A 586 -12.16 29.97 -12.06
CA ALA A 586 -11.38 30.71 -11.06
C ALA A 586 -10.83 29.79 -9.95
N TYR A 587 -11.66 28.89 -9.43
CA TYR A 587 -11.29 27.89 -8.43
C TYR A 587 -10.17 26.96 -8.94
N ASN A 588 -10.24 26.52 -10.20
CA ASN A 588 -9.20 25.68 -10.78
C ASN A 588 -7.84 26.41 -10.89
N LEU A 589 -7.86 27.70 -11.27
CA LEU A 589 -6.64 28.52 -11.32
C LEU A 589 -6.05 28.74 -9.92
N HIS A 590 -6.90 29.00 -8.92
CA HIS A 590 -6.49 29.14 -7.53
C HIS A 590 -5.87 27.85 -6.99
N ASN A 591 -6.52 26.71 -7.17
CA ASN A 591 -5.99 25.41 -6.72
C ASN A 591 -4.67 25.04 -7.40
N GLU A 592 -4.51 25.33 -8.70
CA GLU A 592 -3.25 25.08 -9.40
C GLU A 592 -2.07 25.83 -8.73
N LEU A 593 -2.31 27.08 -8.30
CA LEU A 593 -1.32 27.88 -7.60
C LEU A 593 -1.13 27.44 -6.14
N ASP A 594 -2.21 27.11 -5.43
CA ASP A 594 -2.17 26.66 -4.04
C ASP A 594 -1.39 25.34 -3.89
N ASP A 595 -1.62 24.39 -4.80
CA ASP A 595 -0.84 23.16 -4.90
C ASP A 595 0.64 23.47 -5.16
N TYR A 596 0.94 24.36 -6.11
CA TYR A 596 2.32 24.74 -6.47
C TYR A 596 3.09 25.37 -5.29
N TYR A 597 2.53 26.35 -4.59
CA TYR A 597 3.21 27.02 -3.46
C TYR A 597 3.18 26.17 -2.18
N SER A 598 2.21 25.27 -2.01
CA SER A 598 2.26 24.25 -0.96
C SER A 598 3.39 23.26 -1.18
N ASP A 599 3.58 22.81 -2.42
CA ASP A 599 4.69 21.95 -2.81
C ASP A 599 6.04 22.64 -2.61
N ILE A 600 6.17 23.94 -2.96
CA ILE A 600 7.37 24.72 -2.66
C ILE A 600 7.64 24.71 -1.16
N LYS A 601 6.66 25.07 -0.32
CA LYS A 601 6.84 25.13 1.14
C LYS A 601 7.36 23.82 1.73
N ASN A 602 6.74 22.71 1.35
CA ASN A 602 7.09 21.37 1.84
C ASN A 602 8.52 20.98 1.40
N ASN A 603 8.85 21.27 0.16
CA ASN A 603 10.13 20.90 -0.45
C ASN A 603 11.26 21.89 -0.13
N LEU A 604 10.95 23.12 0.25
CA LEU A 604 11.93 24.16 0.52
C LEU A 604 12.79 23.84 1.74
N PHE A 605 12.25 23.19 2.76
CA PHE A 605 13.05 22.67 3.88
C PHE A 605 14.10 21.66 3.39
N LYS A 606 13.69 20.72 2.53
CA LYS A 606 14.59 19.72 1.93
C LYS A 606 15.62 20.36 1.02
N ALA A 607 15.19 21.34 0.22
CA ALA A 607 16.07 22.11 -0.64
C ALA A 607 17.12 22.82 0.21
N ILE A 608 16.75 23.54 1.27
CA ILE A 608 17.70 24.23 2.16
C ILE A 608 18.65 23.26 2.85
N LYS A 609 18.20 22.07 3.24
CA LYS A 609 19.05 21.05 3.87
C LYS A 609 20.05 20.42 2.89
N LYS A 610 19.63 20.21 1.64
CA LYS A 610 20.41 19.53 0.59
C LYS A 610 21.32 20.47 -0.19
N SER A 611 20.85 21.68 -0.43
CA SER A 611 21.68 22.75 -0.95
C SER A 611 22.59 23.21 0.18
N ASN A 612 23.90 23.15 -0.01
CA ASN A 612 24.83 23.87 0.85
C ASN A 612 24.62 25.38 0.59
N LEU A 613 23.45 25.93 0.95
CA LEU A 613 23.14 27.36 0.82
C LEU A 613 24.06 28.09 1.79
N THR A 614 25.22 28.47 1.27
CA THR A 614 26.22 29.27 1.95
C THR A 614 25.70 30.67 2.27
N GLU A 615 24.66 31.13 1.57
CA GLU A 615 24.07 32.46 1.73
C GLU A 615 22.65 32.41 2.31
N LYS A 616 22.51 32.87 3.56
CA LYS A 616 21.23 32.96 4.31
C LYS A 616 20.15 33.77 3.59
N GLN A 617 20.54 34.70 2.70
CA GLN A 617 19.64 35.61 2.00
C GLN A 617 18.75 34.91 0.96
N THR A 618 19.29 33.94 0.21
CA THR A 618 18.53 33.16 -0.78
C THR A 618 17.44 32.30 -0.14
N ALA A 619 17.77 31.65 0.99
CA ALA A 619 16.78 30.88 1.75
C ALA A 619 15.64 31.77 2.26
N GLN A 620 15.97 32.95 2.79
CA GLN A 620 14.99 33.93 3.27
C GLN A 620 14.10 34.45 2.13
N LEU A 621 14.66 34.68 0.94
CA LEU A 621 13.89 35.07 -0.24
C LEU A 621 12.77 34.06 -0.51
N TYR A 622 13.13 32.79 -0.70
CA TYR A 622 12.15 31.76 -1.05
C TYR A 622 11.09 31.55 0.06
N ILE A 623 11.50 31.53 1.33
CA ILE A 623 10.57 31.40 2.48
C ILE A 623 9.56 32.54 2.47
N LEU A 624 10.03 33.78 2.45
CA LEU A 624 9.18 34.96 2.59
C LEU A 624 8.34 35.19 1.34
N SER A 625 8.86 34.91 0.13
CA SER A 625 8.06 34.99 -1.09
C SER A 625 6.94 33.96 -1.09
N ASN A 626 7.22 32.75 -0.60
CA ASN A 626 6.22 31.69 -0.53
C ASN A 626 5.14 32.02 0.50
N ASP A 627 5.53 32.53 1.67
CA ASP A 627 4.62 32.96 2.73
C ASP A 627 3.65 34.06 2.24
N LEU A 628 4.18 35.13 1.64
CA LEU A 628 3.37 36.19 1.05
C LEU A 628 2.43 35.68 -0.06
N MET A 629 2.84 34.69 -0.83
CA MET A 629 1.99 34.12 -1.87
C MET A 629 0.87 33.27 -1.28
N GLN A 630 1.16 32.47 -0.26
CA GLN A 630 0.14 31.68 0.46
C GLN A 630 -0.91 32.59 1.10
N ASP A 631 -0.51 33.73 1.68
CA ASP A 631 -1.43 34.72 2.21
C ASP A 631 -2.38 35.27 1.11
N ILE A 632 -1.87 35.59 -0.09
CA ILE A 632 -2.71 36.04 -1.21
C ILE A 632 -3.65 34.94 -1.69
N LEU A 633 -3.15 33.70 -1.82
CA LEU A 633 -3.96 32.57 -2.25
C LEU A 633 -5.04 32.24 -1.22
N GLN A 634 -4.78 32.39 0.07
CA GLN A 634 -5.77 32.23 1.12
C GLN A 634 -6.91 33.25 0.97
N SER A 635 -6.59 34.55 0.83
CA SER A 635 -7.60 35.58 0.62
C SER A 635 -8.39 35.38 -0.68
N LEU A 636 -7.72 35.07 -1.79
CA LEU A 636 -8.38 34.73 -3.06
C LEU A 636 -9.32 33.51 -2.90
N GLY A 637 -8.87 32.48 -2.18
CA GLY A 637 -9.66 31.29 -1.90
C GLY A 637 -10.93 31.60 -1.11
N PHE A 638 -10.86 32.50 -0.12
CA PHE A 638 -12.04 32.95 0.60
C PHE A 638 -13.03 33.72 -0.29
N ILE A 639 -12.54 34.61 -1.16
CA ILE A 639 -13.37 35.34 -2.15
C ILE A 639 -14.08 34.33 -3.07
N ILE A 640 -13.34 33.39 -3.68
CA ILE A 640 -13.89 32.38 -4.59
C ILE A 640 -14.93 31.52 -3.88
N LYS A 641 -14.63 31.04 -2.66
CA LYS A 641 -15.54 30.18 -1.89
C LYS A 641 -16.82 30.91 -1.50
N SER A 642 -16.71 32.17 -1.08
CA SER A 642 -17.85 33.01 -0.76
C SER A 642 -18.75 33.21 -1.99
N ALA A 643 -18.13 33.54 -3.13
CA ALA A 643 -18.83 33.69 -4.41
C ALA A 643 -19.51 32.41 -4.89
N GLN A 644 -18.80 31.28 -4.82
CA GLN A 644 -19.30 29.96 -5.22
C GLN A 644 -20.50 29.56 -4.36
N ASN A 645 -20.42 29.73 -3.05
CA ASN A 645 -21.53 29.44 -2.14
C ASN A 645 -22.74 30.34 -2.44
N HIS A 646 -22.53 31.59 -2.82
CA HIS A 646 -23.62 32.51 -3.14
C HIS A 646 -24.36 32.10 -4.42
N VAL A 647 -23.62 31.85 -5.51
CA VAL A 647 -24.20 31.47 -6.81
C VAL A 647 -24.79 30.06 -6.77
N LYS A 648 -24.08 29.09 -6.20
CA LYS A 648 -24.54 27.69 -6.14
C LYS A 648 -25.81 27.50 -5.32
N ASN A 649 -25.99 28.33 -4.28
CA ASN A 649 -27.19 28.30 -3.44
C ASN A 649 -28.27 29.29 -3.92
N VAL A 650 -28.12 29.89 -5.11
CA VAL A 650 -29.10 30.79 -5.74
C VAL A 650 -29.56 31.89 -4.76
N HIS A 651 -28.60 32.50 -4.06
CA HIS A 651 -28.88 33.60 -3.16
C HIS A 651 -29.23 34.89 -3.94
N LYS A 652 -29.80 35.88 -3.25
CA LYS A 652 -30.22 37.14 -3.89
C LYS A 652 -29.01 37.87 -4.51
N PRO A 653 -29.07 38.26 -5.80
CA PRO A 653 -27.97 38.90 -6.50
C PRO A 653 -27.58 40.24 -5.87
N MET A 654 -26.40 40.72 -6.26
CA MET A 654 -25.94 42.07 -5.90
C MET A 654 -26.90 43.13 -6.43
N THR A 655 -27.13 44.18 -5.63
CA THR A 655 -27.86 45.35 -6.12
C THR A 655 -27.02 46.07 -7.20
N PRO A 656 -27.64 46.91 -8.06
CA PRO A 656 -26.90 47.67 -9.07
C PRO A 656 -25.76 48.51 -8.47
N ILE A 657 -25.99 49.10 -7.29
CA ILE A 657 -25.00 49.89 -6.55
C ILE A 657 -23.84 49.00 -6.08
N GLN A 658 -24.13 47.84 -5.47
CA GLN A 658 -23.10 46.88 -5.07
C GLN A 658 -22.28 46.39 -6.27
N SER A 659 -22.95 46.09 -7.37
CA SER A 659 -22.32 45.64 -8.62
C SER A 659 -21.36 46.70 -9.17
N GLU A 660 -21.78 47.97 -9.21
CA GLU A 660 -20.94 49.07 -9.66
C GLU A 660 -19.70 49.28 -8.77
N ILE A 661 -19.87 49.21 -7.44
CA ILE A 661 -18.78 49.32 -6.46
C ILE A 661 -17.77 48.17 -6.62
N ILE A 662 -18.24 46.94 -6.77
CA ILE A 662 -17.35 45.78 -6.93
C ILE A 662 -16.60 45.84 -8.28
N LEU A 663 -17.25 46.31 -9.35
CA LEU A 663 -16.60 46.48 -10.67
C LEU A 663 -15.60 47.65 -10.71
N SER A 664 -15.85 48.74 -9.97
CA SER A 664 -14.85 49.80 -9.83
C SER A 664 -13.64 49.27 -9.05
N LEU A 665 -13.88 48.57 -7.94
CA LEU A 665 -12.84 47.93 -7.14
C LEU A 665 -12.02 46.93 -7.97
N GLU A 666 -12.67 46.10 -8.79
CA GLU A 666 -12.00 45.13 -9.66
C GLU A 666 -11.01 45.82 -10.61
N ARG A 667 -11.41 46.92 -11.25
CA ARG A 667 -10.54 47.69 -12.14
C ARG A 667 -9.35 48.29 -11.40
N GLU A 668 -9.54 48.78 -10.19
CA GLU A 668 -8.47 49.35 -9.36
C GLU A 668 -7.48 48.28 -8.90
N VAL A 669 -7.98 47.12 -8.46
CA VAL A 669 -7.17 45.96 -8.06
C VAL A 669 -6.35 45.45 -9.25
N ASN A 670 -6.96 45.33 -10.43
CA ASN A 670 -6.25 44.92 -11.65
C ASN A 670 -5.15 45.90 -12.04
N ASN A 671 -5.42 47.21 -11.98
CA ASN A 671 -4.39 48.22 -12.21
C ASN A 671 -3.26 48.12 -11.17
N HIS A 672 -3.59 47.91 -9.89
CA HIS A 672 -2.60 47.74 -8.83
C HIS A 672 -1.71 46.51 -9.07
N PHE A 673 -2.31 45.37 -9.42
CA PHE A 673 -1.58 44.16 -9.77
C PHE A 673 -0.71 44.33 -11.01
N GLN A 674 -1.22 44.96 -12.07
CA GLN A 674 -0.43 45.22 -13.27
C GLN A 674 0.82 46.04 -12.95
N LYS A 675 0.70 47.08 -12.11
CA LYS A 675 1.85 47.89 -11.69
C LYS A 675 2.88 47.10 -10.89
N ILE A 676 2.44 46.15 -10.05
CA ILE A 676 3.35 45.25 -9.33
C ILE A 676 4.03 44.30 -10.32
N ILE A 677 3.27 43.69 -11.24
CA ILE A 677 3.78 42.79 -12.28
C ILE A 677 4.84 43.50 -13.14
N ASP A 678 4.55 44.70 -13.62
CA ASP A 678 5.48 45.50 -14.42
C ASP A 678 6.77 45.82 -13.65
N SER A 679 6.68 46.11 -12.34
CA SER A 679 7.84 46.36 -11.47
C SER A 679 8.69 45.10 -11.29
N LEU A 680 8.05 43.94 -11.12
CA LEU A 680 8.72 42.64 -10.97
C LEU A 680 9.42 42.19 -12.27
N GLU A 681 8.78 42.38 -13.42
CA GLU A 681 9.31 41.97 -14.73
C GLU A 681 10.45 42.89 -15.22
N ASN A 682 10.29 44.20 -15.05
CA ASN A 682 11.27 45.19 -15.50
C ASN A 682 12.42 45.41 -14.51
N LYS A 683 12.44 44.68 -13.39
CA LYS A 683 13.48 44.75 -12.33
C LYS A 683 13.61 46.13 -11.68
N TYR A 684 12.59 46.98 -11.80
CA TYR A 684 12.53 48.27 -11.12
C TYR A 684 11.92 48.07 -9.73
N TYR A 685 12.74 47.64 -8.78
CA TYR A 685 12.32 47.50 -7.38
C TYR A 685 12.33 48.84 -6.62
N GLU A 686 12.58 49.97 -7.31
CA GLU A 686 12.57 51.30 -6.69
C GLU A 686 11.24 51.56 -5.97
N LYS A 687 11.30 52.32 -4.87
CA LYS A 687 10.16 52.67 -4.02
C LYS A 687 9.04 53.31 -4.85
N ASN A 688 8.10 52.49 -5.35
CA ASN A 688 7.15 52.93 -6.34
C ASN A 688 6.03 53.72 -5.67
N LYS A 689 6.11 55.06 -5.79
CA LYS A 689 5.12 55.98 -5.22
C LYS A 689 3.71 55.68 -5.76
N GLU A 690 3.62 55.18 -6.99
CA GLU A 690 2.35 54.85 -7.65
C GLU A 690 1.68 53.62 -7.02
N ILE A 691 2.41 52.54 -6.73
CA ILE A 691 1.87 51.34 -6.06
C ILE A 691 1.35 51.70 -4.66
N LYS A 692 2.11 52.53 -3.92
CA LYS A 692 1.69 53.03 -2.60
C LYS A 692 0.43 53.90 -2.68
N TYR A 693 0.33 54.74 -3.70
CA TYR A 693 -0.85 55.57 -3.96
C TYR A 693 -2.06 54.71 -4.29
N ASN A 694 -1.95 53.78 -5.25
CA ASN A 694 -3.01 52.86 -5.65
C ASN A 694 -3.53 52.04 -4.47
N LYS A 695 -2.62 51.50 -3.65
CA LYS A 695 -3.00 50.78 -2.41
C LYS A 695 -3.86 51.65 -1.49
N ARG A 696 -3.46 52.91 -1.27
CA ARG A 696 -4.21 53.82 -0.40
C ARG A 696 -5.58 54.15 -0.98
N LEU A 697 -5.63 54.44 -2.28
CA LEU A 697 -6.89 54.70 -2.99
C LEU A 697 -7.86 53.53 -2.85
N ILE A 698 -7.40 52.29 -3.10
CA ILE A 698 -8.22 51.08 -2.93
C ILE A 698 -8.71 50.94 -1.49
N PHE A 699 -7.87 51.23 -0.49
CA PHE A 699 -8.26 51.14 0.92
C PHE A 699 -9.35 52.15 1.27
N ASP A 700 -9.19 53.39 0.81
CA ASP A 700 -10.17 54.45 1.03
C ASP A 700 -11.52 54.09 0.35
N ASN A 701 -11.48 53.48 -0.84
CA ASN A 701 -12.66 53.01 -1.56
C ASN A 701 -13.33 51.80 -0.91
N ILE A 702 -12.55 50.86 -0.35
CA ILE A 702 -13.09 49.75 0.44
C ILE A 702 -13.76 50.27 1.71
N GLU A 703 -13.19 51.25 2.39
CA GLU A 703 -13.79 51.86 3.58
C GLU A 703 -15.12 52.57 3.26
N SER A 704 -15.18 53.26 2.12
CA SER A 704 -16.42 53.83 1.58
C SER A 704 -17.44 52.74 1.26
N ALA A 705 -17.04 51.67 0.57
CA ALA A 705 -17.90 50.53 0.24
C ALA A 705 -18.45 49.82 1.48
N LEU A 706 -17.62 49.64 2.53
CA LEU A 706 -18.06 49.09 3.81
C LEU A 706 -19.10 50.00 4.48
N SER A 707 -18.90 51.33 4.43
CA SER A 707 -19.86 52.30 4.97
C SER A 707 -21.20 52.21 4.25
N HIS A 708 -21.20 52.12 2.91
CA HIS A 708 -22.41 51.88 2.12
C HIS A 708 -23.09 50.55 2.46
N GLN A 709 -22.30 49.48 2.66
CA GLN A 709 -22.84 48.18 3.04
C GLN A 709 -23.50 48.23 4.43
N VAL A 710 -22.90 48.91 5.40
CA VAL A 710 -23.46 49.12 6.75
C VAL A 710 -24.75 49.93 6.70
N GLU A 711 -24.81 50.97 5.87
CA GLU A 711 -26.00 51.78 5.69
C GLU A 711 -27.16 50.93 5.14
N GLY A 712 -26.94 50.13 4.10
CA GLY A 712 -27.98 49.26 3.54
C GLY A 712 -28.41 48.12 4.48
N ILE A 713 -27.50 47.61 5.33
CA ILE A 713 -27.88 46.71 6.44
C ILE A 713 -28.82 47.44 7.41
N SER A 714 -28.47 48.66 7.83
CA SER A 714 -29.29 49.44 8.78
C SER A 714 -30.68 49.78 8.24
N LYS A 715 -30.82 49.92 6.93
CA LYS A 715 -32.08 50.16 6.21
C LYS A 715 -32.86 48.88 5.87
N ASN A 716 -32.38 47.70 6.26
CA ASN A 716 -32.94 46.39 5.90
C ASN A 716 -33.02 46.14 4.37
N GLU A 717 -32.15 46.77 3.58
CA GLU A 717 -32.13 46.62 2.12
C GLU A 717 -31.39 45.34 1.69
N TYR A 718 -30.46 44.84 2.51
CA TYR A 718 -29.59 43.71 2.17
C TYR A 718 -29.87 42.48 3.06
N GLY A 719 -29.96 41.31 2.42
CA GLY A 719 -30.07 40.03 3.13
C GLY A 719 -28.74 39.60 3.75
N PHE A 720 -28.80 38.77 4.80
CA PHE A 720 -27.60 38.27 5.50
C PHE A 720 -26.59 37.62 4.56
N LYS A 721 -27.02 36.73 3.66
CA LYS A 721 -26.13 36.01 2.73
C LYS A 721 -25.51 36.87 1.63
N ASN A 722 -26.20 37.93 1.22
CA ASN A 722 -25.65 38.92 0.29
C ASN A 722 -24.60 39.77 1.03
N THR A 723 -24.92 40.22 2.24
CA THR A 723 -24.01 41.01 3.08
C THR A 723 -22.74 40.24 3.44
N ASP A 724 -22.88 38.99 3.90
CA ASP A 724 -21.76 38.11 4.23
C ASP A 724 -20.80 37.94 3.05
N MET A 725 -21.35 37.76 1.85
CA MET A 725 -20.57 37.69 0.62
C MET A 725 -19.83 39.00 0.31
N ILE A 726 -20.52 40.15 0.30
CA ILE A 726 -19.91 41.44 -0.01
C ILE A 726 -18.83 41.81 1.01
N LEU A 727 -19.09 41.63 2.31
CA LEU A 727 -18.10 41.86 3.36
C LEU A 727 -16.88 40.96 3.19
N SER A 728 -17.08 39.68 2.88
CA SER A 728 -15.97 38.76 2.57
C SER A 728 -15.14 39.27 1.40
N ILE A 729 -15.77 39.67 0.30
CA ILE A 729 -15.06 40.18 -0.89
C ILE A 729 -14.27 41.44 -0.54
N LEU A 730 -14.88 42.41 0.14
CA LEU A 730 -14.24 43.68 0.47
C LEU A 730 -13.05 43.50 1.42
N LEU A 731 -13.21 42.72 2.49
CA LEU A 731 -12.17 42.50 3.50
C LEU A 731 -11.01 41.66 2.95
N GLU A 732 -11.31 40.59 2.22
CA GLU A 732 -10.26 39.75 1.64
C GLU A 732 -9.54 40.46 0.47
N THR A 733 -10.24 41.32 -0.28
CA THR A 733 -9.60 42.16 -1.32
C THR A 733 -8.63 43.16 -0.70
N LYS A 734 -8.99 43.75 0.46
CA LYS A 734 -8.09 44.62 1.22
C LYS A 734 -6.80 43.89 1.60
N ASP A 735 -6.91 42.67 2.10
CA ASP A 735 -5.75 41.86 2.50
C ASP A 735 -4.91 41.42 1.30
N LEU A 736 -5.56 40.99 0.22
CA LEU A 736 -4.92 40.64 -1.06
C LEU A 736 -4.11 41.82 -1.66
N VAL A 737 -4.64 43.04 -1.62
CA VAL A 737 -3.92 44.26 -2.01
C VAL A 737 -2.83 44.62 -0.98
N ALA A 738 -3.08 44.39 0.30
CA ALA A 738 -2.12 44.70 1.36
C ALA A 738 -0.85 43.87 1.25
N VAL A 739 -1.00 42.57 0.98
CA VAL A 739 0.04 41.55 0.92
C VAL A 739 0.79 41.60 -0.42
N SER A 740 0.10 41.76 -1.55
CA SER A 740 0.75 41.89 -2.86
C SER A 740 1.75 43.05 -2.93
N SER A 741 1.40 44.20 -2.34
CA SER A 741 2.32 45.35 -2.17
C SER A 741 3.57 45.05 -1.31
N ARG A 742 3.62 43.93 -0.57
CA ARG A 742 4.80 43.56 0.25
C ARG A 742 5.89 42.88 -0.60
N PHE A 743 5.56 42.28 -1.75
CA PHE A 743 6.54 41.65 -2.63
C PHE A 743 7.60 42.63 -3.13
N GLU A 744 7.18 43.81 -3.57
CA GLU A 744 8.10 44.85 -4.03
C GLU A 744 9.08 45.25 -2.91
N LYS A 745 8.57 45.46 -1.69
CA LYS A 745 9.41 45.80 -0.53
C LYS A 745 10.39 44.69 -0.17
N LEU A 746 9.94 43.44 -0.22
CA LEU A 746 10.78 42.27 0.06
C LEU A 746 11.94 42.20 -0.93
N LEU A 747 11.64 42.26 -2.23
CA LEU A 747 12.64 42.15 -3.29
C LEU A 747 13.59 43.36 -3.32
N TYR A 748 13.07 44.58 -3.10
CA TYR A 748 13.89 45.78 -3.00
C TYR A 748 14.92 45.71 -1.88
N ARG A 749 14.50 45.27 -0.68
CA ARG A 749 15.39 45.13 0.49
C ARG A 749 16.47 44.09 0.22
N LEU A 750 16.07 42.93 -0.32
CA LEU A 750 17.00 41.85 -0.63
C LEU A 750 18.01 42.24 -1.71
N MET A 751 17.59 42.97 -2.76
CA MET A 751 18.50 43.52 -3.77
C MET A 751 19.55 44.48 -3.16
N LYS A 752 19.18 45.22 -2.11
CA LYS A 752 20.10 46.11 -1.39
C LYS A 752 20.97 45.40 -0.35
N GLY A 753 20.82 44.09 -0.18
CA GLY A 753 21.46 43.34 0.90
C GLY A 753 20.94 43.71 2.30
N GLU A 754 19.80 44.40 2.39
CA GLU A 754 19.15 44.76 3.65
C GLU A 754 18.37 43.57 4.23
N SER A 755 18.16 43.58 5.55
CA SER A 755 17.28 42.61 6.20
C SER A 755 15.88 42.66 5.57
N PRO A 756 15.30 41.53 5.13
CA PRO A 756 13.98 41.51 4.53
C PRO A 756 12.88 41.98 5.50
N LEU A 757 13.09 41.78 6.81
CA LEU A 757 12.19 42.25 7.87
C LEU A 757 12.43 43.73 8.24
N GLY A 758 13.48 44.35 7.71
CA GLY A 758 13.96 45.68 8.07
C GLY A 758 14.95 45.64 9.23
N ASN A 759 15.77 46.68 9.34
CA ASN A 759 16.55 46.92 10.55
C ASN A 759 15.59 47.50 11.60
N LYS A 760 15.63 46.95 12.83
CA LYS A 760 15.12 47.68 13.99
C LYS A 760 16.01 48.88 14.28
#